data_AF-A2SDT1-F1
#
_entry.id   AF-A2SDT1-F1
#
_cell.length_a   1.000
_cell.length_b   1.000
_cell.length_c   1.000
_cell.angle_alpha   90.00
_cell.angle_beta   90.00
_cell.angle_gamma   90.00
#
_symmetry.space_group_name_H-M   'P 1'
#
loop_
_entity.id
_entity.type
_entity.pdbx_description
1 polymer ?
#
loop_
_entity_poly.entity_id
_entity_poly.type
_entity_poly.pdbx_seq_one_letter_code
_entity_poly.pdbx_strand_id
1 'polypeptide(L)'
;MLRWFFLALIAGFMSTPAPAEVVAIEVTDQRPWIPGRAFGAGEYELLTGRVRYEIDPAAASSRDVADIHLAPRNARGKVEFHGPFLLLRPRDAARANGTTVFEFANRGRDQSNGLLFQADSFALSRNETREVSRSTLFDMGYTLAWAGWQGDLQADEFGLTVPSVPVTGSVRAAAFLGWGPGRRDGGDFDQEAPCVLEGAESSAVLRTHRSLEDPGEVMPRAAWRFARRAADGRVVDDRCAFVLATPVDRPTLVTIVFTAGPAKVMGLGQAALRDFASHLKHGDTVSALNRHPAYARRVIGYGYSQGGRLIRDFLYRGFNADARGRRVLDGVLDTASGAGRGSFNHRYALPGEAGNSVRSHLRAVDLYPFADLPTPDIAGPGPAEGLLDRARRDGVQPRLFHVLNSTEYWARAGSLLHTTVDGRQPVPEAEGTRTYAFAGTAHAPQASTLFLESSDRAALPYNDNDDLALALPALLVGLDRWISAGAEPPPSTHPRWGSTLVPPDKLRFPAIPGVVVPTAPPPRYQLDLGRDYRSQGVITEPPQVGPPYVLLVPQVDADGNELGAWCGLAQSVPLGTYTAWNPRDAALLPFGFISGLRGAFIPFPATAAAGARAKDPRRSIAERYVGVDGYMAMVEHAIEAQVAAGFLLPQDREQARTTMRTYWDRVARLRFHWPPRVP
;
A
#
# COMPACT_ATOMS: atom_id res chain seq x y z
N MET A 1 -35.06 -11.71 -69.87
CA MET A 1 -34.14 -10.97 -68.97
C MET A 1 -34.57 -11.26 -67.54
N LEU A 2 -33.88 -12.18 -66.86
CA LEU A 2 -34.22 -12.65 -65.51
C LEU A 2 -33.40 -11.86 -64.49
N ARG A 3 -34.04 -11.06 -63.63
CA ARG A 3 -33.36 -10.32 -62.54
C ARG A 3 -33.38 -11.17 -61.27
N TRP A 4 -32.19 -11.53 -60.80
CA TRP A 4 -31.94 -12.22 -59.53
C TRP A 4 -31.92 -11.20 -58.39
N PHE A 5 -32.71 -11.43 -57.34
CA PHE A 5 -32.59 -10.74 -56.05
C PHE A 5 -31.67 -11.56 -55.14
N PHE A 6 -30.53 -10.99 -54.77
CA PHE A 6 -29.69 -11.52 -53.69
C PHE A 6 -30.28 -11.09 -52.33
N LEU A 7 -30.77 -12.04 -51.55
CA LEU A 7 -30.97 -11.85 -50.11
C LEU A 7 -29.61 -11.93 -49.41
N ALA A 8 -29.15 -10.82 -48.83
CA ALA A 8 -28.03 -10.81 -47.91
C ALA A 8 -28.50 -11.35 -46.55
N LEU A 9 -28.03 -12.53 -46.16
CA LEU A 9 -28.18 -13.08 -44.81
C LEU A 9 -27.26 -12.26 -43.87
N ILE A 10 -27.85 -11.39 -43.05
CA ILE A 10 -27.15 -10.79 -41.92
C ILE A 10 -27.07 -11.87 -40.83
N ALA A 11 -25.92 -12.55 -40.74
CA ALA A 11 -25.60 -13.40 -39.61
C ALA A 11 -25.35 -12.50 -38.39
N GLY A 12 -26.38 -12.32 -37.57
CA GLY A 12 -26.24 -11.72 -36.26
C GLY A 12 -25.37 -12.62 -35.39
N PHE A 13 -24.18 -12.14 -35.01
CA PHE A 13 -23.41 -12.75 -33.93
C PHE A 13 -24.23 -12.61 -32.65
N MET A 14 -24.90 -13.68 -32.24
CA MET A 14 -25.40 -13.79 -30.87
C MET A 14 -24.17 -13.86 -29.96
N SER A 15 -23.82 -12.75 -29.31
CA SER A 15 -22.89 -12.75 -28.20
C SER A 15 -23.54 -13.55 -27.06
N THR A 16 -23.17 -14.81 -26.92
CA THR A 16 -23.48 -15.56 -25.71
C THR A 16 -22.86 -14.80 -24.53
N PRO A 17 -23.63 -14.44 -23.48
CA PRO A 17 -23.07 -13.79 -22.31
C PRO A 17 -21.93 -14.65 -21.80
N ALA A 18 -20.74 -14.07 -21.66
CA ALA A 18 -19.61 -14.80 -21.12
C ALA A 18 -20.01 -15.34 -19.73
N PRO A 19 -19.92 -16.66 -19.49
CA PRO A 19 -20.14 -17.21 -18.16
C PRO A 19 -19.23 -16.48 -17.16
N ALA A 20 -19.73 -16.34 -15.93
CA ALA A 20 -18.99 -15.67 -14.87
C ALA A 20 -17.58 -16.25 -14.75
N GLU A 21 -16.59 -15.38 -14.59
CA GLU A 21 -15.18 -15.81 -14.48
C GLU A 21 -14.92 -16.55 -13.16
N VAL A 22 -15.85 -16.48 -12.19
CA VAL A 22 -15.96 -17.42 -11.06
C VAL A 22 -16.80 -18.63 -11.47
N VAL A 23 -16.16 -19.79 -11.56
CA VAL A 23 -16.81 -21.05 -11.98
C VAL A 23 -17.21 -21.94 -10.81
N ALA A 24 -16.54 -21.82 -9.66
CA ALA A 24 -16.90 -22.57 -8.46
C ALA A 24 -16.46 -21.85 -7.18
N ILE A 25 -17.29 -22.00 -6.14
CA ILE A 25 -16.98 -21.63 -4.76
C ILE A 25 -17.08 -22.89 -3.90
N GLU A 26 -15.99 -23.23 -3.24
CA GLU A 26 -15.91 -24.36 -2.32
C GLU A 26 -15.71 -23.81 -0.90
N VAL A 27 -16.74 -23.91 -0.06
CA VAL A 27 -16.65 -23.54 1.37
C VAL A 27 -16.06 -24.73 2.11
N THR A 28 -14.88 -24.56 2.72
CA THR A 28 -14.21 -25.63 3.47
C THR A 28 -14.49 -25.56 4.96
N ASP A 29 -14.80 -24.38 5.49
CA ASP A 29 -15.14 -24.16 6.90
C ASP A 29 -16.18 -23.04 7.02
N GLN A 30 -17.19 -23.26 7.86
CA GLN A 30 -18.21 -22.29 8.22
C GLN A 30 -18.55 -22.49 9.70
N ARG A 31 -18.27 -21.48 10.52
CA ARG A 31 -18.47 -21.55 11.98
C ARG A 31 -18.75 -20.18 12.58
N PRO A 32 -19.32 -20.11 13.80
CA PRO A 32 -19.34 -18.88 14.57
C PRO A 32 -17.92 -18.31 14.69
N TRP A 33 -17.76 -17.00 14.46
CA TRP A 33 -16.46 -16.36 14.54
C TRP A 33 -15.93 -16.36 15.99
N ILE A 34 -16.74 -15.84 16.92
CA ILE A 34 -16.49 -15.87 18.36
C ILE A 34 -17.69 -16.54 19.05
N PRO A 35 -17.56 -17.81 19.48
CA PRO A 35 -18.66 -18.56 20.07
C PRO A 35 -19.28 -17.83 21.27
N GLY A 36 -20.61 -17.63 21.23
CA GLY A 36 -21.37 -16.98 22.31
C GLY A 36 -21.25 -15.45 22.36
N ARG A 37 -20.50 -14.82 21.45
CA ARG A 37 -20.40 -13.36 21.36
C ARG A 37 -21.36 -12.83 20.29
N ALA A 38 -22.25 -11.93 20.70
CA ALA A 38 -23.06 -11.11 19.81
C ALA A 38 -22.55 -9.67 19.80
N PHE A 39 -22.66 -9.04 18.63
CA PHE A 39 -22.43 -7.60 18.41
C PHE A 39 -23.78 -6.90 18.20
N GLY A 40 -23.77 -5.61 17.89
CA GLY A 40 -24.96 -4.85 17.49
C GLY A 40 -25.75 -5.51 16.36
N ALA A 41 -25.10 -6.13 15.37
CA ALA A 41 -25.77 -6.88 14.31
C ALA A 41 -26.01 -8.38 14.62
N GLY A 42 -25.80 -8.82 15.87
CA GLY A 42 -25.95 -10.21 16.30
C GLY A 42 -24.65 -11.01 16.24
N GLU A 43 -24.77 -12.33 16.21
CA GLU A 43 -23.61 -13.23 16.06
C GLU A 43 -23.03 -13.13 14.65
N TYR A 44 -21.71 -13.28 14.55
CA TYR A 44 -21.00 -13.34 13.28
C TYR A 44 -20.52 -14.75 12.98
N GLU A 45 -20.46 -15.09 11.68
CA GLU A 45 -19.87 -16.33 11.18
C GLU A 45 -18.66 -16.04 10.30
N LEU A 46 -17.66 -16.92 10.40
CA LEU A 46 -16.48 -16.95 9.56
C LEU A 46 -16.66 -18.08 8.52
N LEU A 47 -16.51 -17.73 7.25
CA LEU A 47 -16.44 -18.68 6.15
C LEU A 47 -15.05 -18.62 5.52
N THR A 48 -14.45 -19.79 5.31
CA THR A 48 -13.21 -19.92 4.52
C THR A 48 -13.38 -20.97 3.44
N GLY A 49 -12.59 -20.86 2.38
CA GLY A 49 -12.71 -21.78 1.26
C GLY A 49 -11.85 -21.39 0.08
N ARG A 50 -12.19 -21.94 -1.08
CA ARG A 50 -11.49 -21.71 -2.35
C ARG A 50 -12.44 -21.22 -3.43
N VAL A 51 -11.97 -20.26 -4.21
CA VAL A 51 -12.60 -19.78 -5.45
C VAL A 51 -11.83 -20.35 -6.62
N ARG A 52 -12.54 -20.91 -7.61
CA ARG A 52 -11.96 -21.33 -8.88
C ARG A 52 -12.42 -20.37 -9.97
N TYR A 53 -11.47 -19.96 -10.80
CA TYR A 53 -11.67 -18.99 -11.86
C TYR A 53 -11.31 -19.58 -13.22
N GLU A 54 -12.03 -19.13 -14.24
CA GLU A 54 -11.70 -19.40 -15.65
C GLU A 54 -11.87 -18.13 -16.47
N ILE A 55 -10.79 -17.69 -17.10
CA ILE A 55 -10.81 -16.51 -17.99
C ILE A 55 -10.50 -16.91 -19.42
N ASP A 56 -11.23 -16.34 -20.37
CA ASP A 56 -10.90 -16.46 -21.78
C ASP A 56 -9.69 -15.59 -22.10
N PRO A 57 -8.57 -16.14 -22.58
CA PRO A 57 -7.44 -15.29 -22.96
C PRO A 57 -7.81 -14.31 -24.09
N ALA A 58 -8.83 -14.57 -24.92
CA ALA A 58 -9.26 -13.68 -25.99
C ALA A 58 -10.41 -12.71 -25.59
N ALA A 59 -10.92 -12.76 -24.36
CA ALA A 59 -11.99 -11.85 -23.94
C ALA A 59 -11.51 -10.41 -23.75
N ALA A 60 -12.43 -9.45 -23.88
CA ALA A 60 -12.15 -8.05 -23.55
C ALA A 60 -11.71 -7.88 -22.07
N SER A 61 -12.22 -8.73 -21.17
CA SER A 61 -11.90 -8.73 -19.74
C SER A 61 -10.49 -9.25 -19.40
N SER A 62 -9.82 -9.94 -20.32
CA SER A 62 -8.45 -10.44 -20.12
C SER A 62 -7.38 -9.55 -20.76
N ARG A 63 -7.75 -8.57 -21.60
CA ARG A 63 -6.83 -7.81 -22.46
C ARG A 63 -5.68 -7.13 -21.70
N ASP A 64 -5.94 -6.77 -20.44
CA ASP A 64 -4.99 -6.05 -19.59
C ASP A 64 -4.16 -6.99 -18.71
N VAL A 65 -4.29 -8.32 -18.85
CA VAL A 65 -3.48 -9.33 -18.15
C VAL A 65 -2.25 -9.68 -18.99
N ALA A 66 -1.07 -9.27 -18.53
CA ALA A 66 0.21 -9.58 -19.20
C ALA A 66 0.43 -11.10 -19.31
N ASP A 67 0.99 -11.53 -20.45
CA ASP A 67 1.29 -12.93 -20.79
C ASP A 67 0.07 -13.90 -20.85
N ILE A 68 -1.18 -13.43 -20.72
CA ILE A 68 -2.36 -14.30 -20.65
C ILE A 68 -2.54 -15.21 -21.88
N HIS A 69 -2.19 -14.72 -23.07
CA HIS A 69 -2.33 -15.50 -24.31
C HIS A 69 -1.36 -16.68 -24.39
N LEU A 70 -0.27 -16.63 -23.62
CA LEU A 70 0.76 -17.67 -23.53
C LEU A 70 0.44 -18.72 -22.47
N ALA A 71 -0.55 -18.46 -21.61
CA ALA A 71 -0.92 -19.34 -20.51
C ALA A 71 -1.48 -20.68 -21.02
N PRO A 72 -1.22 -21.79 -20.31
CA PRO A 72 -1.87 -23.06 -20.57
C PRO A 72 -3.40 -22.91 -20.49
N ARG A 73 -4.10 -23.65 -21.35
CA ARG A 73 -5.56 -23.58 -21.48
C ARG A 73 -6.18 -24.95 -21.21
N ASN A 74 -7.34 -24.95 -20.57
CA ASN A 74 -8.14 -26.16 -20.35
C ASN A 74 -8.84 -26.61 -21.64
N ALA A 75 -9.59 -27.71 -21.56
CA ALA A 75 -10.36 -28.25 -22.70
C ALA A 75 -11.42 -27.29 -23.26
N ARG A 76 -11.84 -26.27 -22.49
CA ARG A 76 -12.74 -25.18 -22.93
C ARG A 76 -11.99 -23.98 -23.53
N GLY A 77 -10.67 -24.06 -23.65
CA GLY A 77 -9.83 -22.97 -24.15
C GLY A 77 -9.62 -21.82 -23.15
N LYS A 78 -9.98 -21.98 -21.88
CA LYS A 78 -9.87 -20.97 -20.82
C LYS A 78 -8.62 -21.19 -19.98
N VAL A 79 -8.12 -20.11 -19.37
CA VAL A 79 -7.01 -20.15 -18.41
C VAL A 79 -7.60 -20.36 -17.02
N GLU A 80 -7.15 -21.43 -16.34
CA GLU A 80 -7.60 -21.81 -15.00
C GLU A 80 -6.65 -21.28 -13.92
N PHE A 81 -7.23 -20.76 -12.85
CA PHE A 81 -6.51 -20.31 -11.66
C PHE A 81 -7.44 -20.38 -10.45
N HIS A 82 -6.89 -20.41 -9.23
CA HIS A 82 -7.70 -20.52 -8.02
C HIS A 82 -7.00 -19.92 -6.81
N GLY A 83 -7.77 -19.51 -5.81
CA GLY A 83 -7.22 -18.94 -4.58
C GLY A 83 -8.17 -19.09 -3.40
N PRO A 84 -7.66 -18.89 -2.16
CA PRO A 84 -8.49 -18.90 -0.98
C PRO A 84 -9.39 -17.67 -0.93
N PHE A 85 -10.50 -17.78 -0.21
CA PHE A 85 -11.27 -16.63 0.25
C PHE A 85 -11.53 -16.74 1.76
N LEU A 86 -11.83 -15.59 2.35
CA LEU A 86 -12.31 -15.46 3.72
C LEU A 86 -13.47 -14.47 3.74
N LEU A 87 -14.52 -14.77 4.50
CA LEU A 87 -15.68 -13.90 4.67
C LEU A 87 -16.09 -13.89 6.15
N LEU A 88 -16.28 -12.71 6.71
CA LEU A 88 -16.79 -12.49 8.06
C LEU A 88 -18.07 -11.65 7.97
N ARG A 89 -19.21 -12.23 8.36
CA ARG A 89 -20.53 -11.59 8.16
C ARG A 89 -21.50 -11.86 9.32
N PRO A 90 -22.55 -11.05 9.48
CA PRO A 90 -23.66 -11.38 10.38
C PRO A 90 -24.24 -12.74 10.02
N ARG A 91 -24.53 -13.56 11.03
CA ARG A 91 -25.18 -14.87 10.85
C ARG A 91 -26.61 -14.73 10.33
N ASP A 92 -27.31 -13.67 10.75
CA ASP A 92 -28.61 -13.29 10.22
C ASP A 92 -28.45 -12.23 9.12
N ALA A 93 -28.75 -12.60 7.88
CA ALA A 93 -28.68 -11.72 6.73
C ALA A 93 -29.56 -10.46 6.86
N ALA A 94 -30.65 -10.51 7.64
CA ALA A 94 -31.52 -9.36 7.86
C ALA A 94 -30.86 -8.28 8.72
N ARG A 95 -29.78 -8.61 9.44
CA ARG A 95 -28.99 -7.68 10.27
C ARG A 95 -27.79 -7.09 9.54
N ALA A 96 -27.50 -7.55 8.32
CA ALA A 96 -26.46 -6.97 7.48
C ALA A 96 -26.87 -5.59 6.94
N ASN A 97 -25.92 -4.67 6.86
CA ASN A 97 -26.16 -3.29 6.40
C ASN A 97 -26.09 -3.11 4.86
N GLY A 98 -25.88 -4.20 4.12
CA GLY A 98 -25.77 -4.19 2.67
C GLY A 98 -24.38 -3.87 2.12
N THR A 99 -23.37 -3.60 2.96
CA THR A 99 -22.01 -3.31 2.53
C THR A 99 -21.04 -4.41 2.89
N THR A 100 -20.33 -4.87 1.86
CA THR A 100 -19.12 -5.67 2.02
C THR A 100 -17.89 -4.79 1.88
N VAL A 101 -17.04 -4.77 2.90
CA VAL A 101 -15.69 -4.22 2.85
C VAL A 101 -14.78 -5.32 2.33
N PHE A 102 -14.33 -5.18 1.08
CA PHE A 102 -13.47 -6.14 0.41
C PHE A 102 -12.02 -5.69 0.49
N GLU A 103 -11.23 -6.34 1.34
CA GLU A 103 -9.84 -5.98 1.55
C GLU A 103 -8.91 -6.64 0.53
N PHE A 104 -8.09 -5.82 -0.11
CA PHE A 104 -7.01 -6.24 -0.98
C PHE A 104 -5.80 -6.59 -0.09
N ALA A 105 -5.73 -7.86 0.31
CA ALA A 105 -4.78 -8.35 1.31
C ALA A 105 -3.32 -7.97 0.99
N ASN A 106 -2.58 -7.49 1.98
CA ASN A 106 -1.19 -7.08 1.78
C ASN A 106 -0.26 -8.28 1.98
N ARG A 107 0.27 -8.84 0.88
CA ARG A 107 1.08 -10.07 0.91
C ARG A 107 0.40 -11.21 1.68
N GLY A 108 -0.88 -11.40 1.39
CA GLY A 108 -1.71 -12.43 2.03
C GLY A 108 -2.08 -12.15 3.50
N ARG A 109 -1.85 -10.93 4.01
CA ARG A 109 -2.17 -10.55 5.39
C ARG A 109 -3.34 -9.58 5.46
N ASP A 110 -4.13 -9.71 6.51
CA ASP A 110 -5.17 -8.76 6.91
C ASP A 110 -4.53 -7.53 7.56
N GLN A 111 -4.98 -6.34 7.15
CA GLN A 111 -4.58 -5.04 7.66
C GLN A 111 -5.77 -4.26 8.22
N SER A 112 -7.01 -4.64 7.88
CA SER A 112 -8.20 -4.06 8.51
C SER A 112 -8.24 -4.33 10.01
N ASN A 113 -7.67 -5.44 10.48
CA ASN A 113 -7.42 -5.69 11.89
C ASN A 113 -6.27 -4.79 12.39
N GLY A 114 -6.56 -3.97 13.40
CA GLY A 114 -5.68 -2.92 13.91
C GLY A 114 -6.00 -1.52 13.34
N LEU A 115 -6.66 -1.42 12.18
CA LEU A 115 -6.95 -0.13 11.52
C LEU A 115 -8.45 0.20 11.45
N LEU A 116 -9.29 -0.76 11.07
CA LEU A 116 -10.74 -0.60 10.97
C LEU A 116 -11.50 -1.22 12.14
N PHE A 117 -10.97 -2.30 12.72
CA PHE A 117 -11.42 -2.90 13.96
C PHE A 117 -10.20 -3.35 14.76
N GLN A 118 -10.37 -3.94 15.94
CA GLN A 118 -9.23 -4.50 16.68
C GLN A 118 -9.61 -5.78 17.42
N ALA A 119 -8.85 -6.83 17.15
CA ALA A 119 -8.96 -8.15 17.76
C ALA A 119 -7.65 -8.57 18.43
N ASP A 120 -7.71 -9.60 19.27
CA ASP A 120 -6.57 -10.18 20.00
C ASP A 120 -5.64 -11.07 19.13
N SER A 121 -6.04 -11.37 17.89
CA SER A 121 -5.24 -12.13 16.92
C SER A 121 -5.25 -11.48 15.54
N PHE A 122 -4.06 -11.33 14.93
CA PHE A 122 -3.81 -10.81 13.56
C PHE A 122 -3.74 -11.92 12.50
N ALA A 123 -4.34 -13.08 12.78
CA ALA A 123 -4.34 -14.21 11.86
C ALA A 123 -5.79 -14.67 11.61
N LEU A 124 -6.60 -13.79 11.02
CA LEU A 124 -8.03 -14.05 10.78
C LEU A 124 -8.30 -15.39 10.09
N SER A 125 -7.41 -15.81 9.17
CA SER A 125 -7.51 -17.11 8.47
C SER A 125 -7.29 -18.33 9.37
N ARG A 126 -6.60 -18.18 10.51
CA ARG A 126 -6.40 -19.25 11.51
C ARG A 126 -7.55 -19.30 12.53
N ASN A 127 -8.34 -18.23 12.61
CA ASN A 127 -9.48 -18.08 13.52
C ASN A 127 -9.13 -18.33 14.99
N GLU A 128 -8.06 -17.69 15.45
CA GLU A 128 -7.63 -17.76 16.85
C GLU A 128 -8.24 -16.63 17.69
N THR A 129 -9.02 -15.73 17.07
CA THR A 129 -9.65 -14.59 17.71
C THR A 129 -10.61 -15.01 18.83
N ARG A 130 -10.42 -14.46 20.03
CA ARG A 130 -11.32 -14.65 21.18
C ARG A 130 -11.97 -13.35 21.61
N GLU A 131 -11.29 -12.23 21.40
CA GLU A 131 -11.74 -10.91 21.85
C GLU A 131 -11.62 -9.86 20.75
N VAL A 132 -12.54 -8.90 20.80
CA VAL A 132 -12.57 -7.73 19.90
C VAL A 132 -12.74 -6.49 20.77
N SER A 133 -11.68 -5.69 20.88
CA SER A 133 -11.67 -4.47 21.70
C SER A 133 -12.32 -3.29 21.00
N ARG A 134 -12.29 -3.26 19.66
CA ARG A 134 -13.00 -2.27 18.83
C ARG A 134 -13.91 -2.97 17.83
N SER A 135 -15.22 -2.90 18.06
CA SER A 135 -16.23 -3.71 17.36
C SER A 135 -17.24 -2.92 16.53
N THR A 136 -17.05 -1.61 16.38
CA THR A 136 -18.01 -0.67 15.77
C THR A 136 -18.51 -1.12 14.38
N LEU A 137 -17.66 -1.72 13.54
CA LEU A 137 -18.09 -2.25 12.24
C LEU A 137 -19.04 -3.45 12.35
N PHE A 138 -18.83 -4.31 13.34
CA PHE A 138 -19.68 -5.48 13.60
C PHE A 138 -21.01 -5.05 14.24
N ASP A 139 -20.98 -4.00 15.06
CA ASP A 139 -22.21 -3.41 15.60
C ASP A 139 -23.08 -2.81 14.50
N MET A 140 -22.46 -2.25 13.46
CA MET A 140 -23.11 -1.66 12.29
C MET A 140 -23.50 -2.68 11.21
N GLY A 141 -23.19 -3.97 11.35
CA GLY A 141 -23.62 -5.01 10.41
C GLY A 141 -22.84 -5.07 9.10
N TYR A 142 -21.60 -4.59 9.07
CA TYR A 142 -20.73 -4.74 7.89
C TYR A 142 -20.35 -6.21 7.68
N THR A 143 -20.21 -6.59 6.41
CA THR A 143 -19.51 -7.83 6.00
C THR A 143 -18.07 -7.48 5.63
N LEU A 144 -17.11 -8.30 6.01
CA LEU A 144 -15.71 -8.19 5.56
C LEU A 144 -15.35 -9.39 4.67
N ALA A 145 -14.62 -9.14 3.59
CA ALA A 145 -14.23 -10.15 2.61
C ALA A 145 -12.75 -10.02 2.22
N TRP A 146 -12.14 -11.15 1.90
CA TRP A 146 -10.78 -11.25 1.35
C TRP A 146 -10.73 -12.35 0.29
N ALA A 147 -9.88 -12.18 -0.72
CA ALA A 147 -9.56 -13.20 -1.71
C ALA A 147 -8.06 -13.15 -2.02
N GLY A 148 -7.44 -14.33 -2.13
CA GLY A 148 -6.04 -14.45 -2.51
C GLY A 148 -5.84 -13.94 -3.94
N TRP A 149 -4.86 -13.08 -4.14
CA TRP A 149 -4.59 -12.45 -5.45
C TRP A 149 -3.12 -12.53 -5.85
N GLN A 150 -2.21 -12.57 -4.87
CA GLN A 150 -0.77 -12.50 -5.12
C GLN A 150 -0.23 -13.89 -5.50
N GLY A 151 0.35 -14.00 -6.70
CA GLY A 151 0.72 -15.27 -7.34
C GLY A 151 2.08 -15.86 -6.94
N ASP A 152 2.93 -15.09 -6.27
CA ASP A 152 4.31 -15.42 -5.93
C ASP A 152 4.53 -15.73 -4.44
N LEU A 153 3.45 -15.82 -3.66
CA LEU A 153 3.47 -16.30 -2.28
C LEU A 153 3.70 -17.81 -2.20
N GLN A 154 4.11 -18.28 -1.02
CA GLN A 154 4.26 -19.71 -0.70
C GLN A 154 2.89 -20.41 -0.66
N ALA A 155 2.89 -21.73 -0.80
CA ALA A 155 1.67 -22.51 -0.96
C ALA A 155 0.75 -22.51 0.28
N ASP A 156 1.31 -22.29 1.47
CA ASP A 156 0.60 -22.20 2.75
C ASP A 156 0.16 -20.76 3.12
N GLU A 157 0.55 -19.77 2.31
CA GLU A 157 0.13 -18.38 2.47
C GLU A 157 -1.20 -18.10 1.76
N PHE A 158 -1.84 -16.98 2.09
CA PHE A 158 -3.09 -16.53 1.47
C PHE A 158 -2.85 -15.93 0.07
N GLY A 159 -2.33 -16.75 -0.84
CA GLY A 159 -1.95 -16.39 -2.21
C GLY A 159 -2.85 -17.00 -3.29
N LEU A 160 -2.70 -16.52 -4.51
CA LEU A 160 -3.38 -17.04 -5.69
C LEU A 160 -2.48 -18.07 -6.39
N THR A 161 -3.02 -19.21 -6.78
CA THR A 161 -2.32 -20.12 -7.67
C THR A 161 -2.59 -19.71 -9.11
N VAL A 162 -1.55 -19.22 -9.78
CA VAL A 162 -1.58 -18.80 -11.19
C VAL A 162 -0.71 -19.72 -12.05
N PRO A 163 -1.04 -19.91 -13.34
CA PRO A 163 -0.20 -20.66 -14.24
C PRO A 163 1.12 -19.94 -14.53
N SER A 164 2.11 -20.73 -14.94
CA SER A 164 3.38 -20.23 -15.49
C SER A 164 3.42 -20.42 -17.00
N VAL A 165 4.10 -19.50 -17.69
CA VAL A 165 4.33 -19.49 -19.13
C VAL A 165 5.80 -19.80 -19.44
N PRO A 166 6.09 -20.59 -20.49
CA PRO A 166 7.44 -21.04 -20.82
C PRO A 166 8.23 -19.96 -21.58
N VAL A 167 8.34 -18.77 -20.98
CA VAL A 167 9.09 -17.64 -21.53
C VAL A 167 10.36 -17.43 -20.72
N THR A 168 11.36 -16.84 -21.37
CA THR A 168 12.55 -16.31 -20.72
C THR A 168 12.57 -14.79 -20.85
N GLY A 169 13.35 -14.13 -20.00
CA GLY A 169 13.51 -12.69 -20.08
C GLY A 169 14.45 -12.15 -19.02
N SER A 170 14.79 -10.87 -19.16
CA SER A 170 15.69 -10.18 -18.25
C SER A 170 14.97 -9.86 -16.93
N VAL A 171 15.66 -10.10 -15.82
CA VAL A 171 15.23 -9.80 -14.46
C VAL A 171 16.34 -9.05 -13.77
N ARG A 172 15.97 -7.99 -13.05
CA ARG A 172 16.83 -7.31 -12.10
C ARG A 172 16.59 -7.88 -10.69
N ALA A 173 17.63 -7.88 -9.86
CA ALA A 173 17.53 -8.06 -8.41
C ALA A 173 18.48 -7.06 -7.73
N ALA A 174 18.21 -6.73 -6.47
CA ALA A 174 19.03 -5.79 -5.72
C ALA A 174 19.22 -6.23 -4.27
N ALA A 175 20.42 -6.00 -3.75
CA ALA A 175 20.76 -6.25 -2.35
C ALA A 175 21.51 -5.05 -1.79
N PHE A 176 21.34 -4.79 -0.50
CA PHE A 176 22.07 -3.74 0.19
C PHE A 176 23.06 -4.38 1.17
N LEU A 177 24.35 -4.28 0.86
CA LEU A 177 25.43 -4.94 1.60
C LEU A 177 26.05 -3.99 2.63
N GLY A 178 26.53 -4.55 3.75
CA GLY A 178 27.25 -3.77 4.76
C GLY A 178 26.41 -2.84 5.63
N TRP A 179 25.08 -3.04 5.66
CA TRP A 179 24.18 -2.36 6.61
C TRP A 179 24.04 -3.15 7.92
N GLY A 180 24.35 -2.50 9.05
CA GLY A 180 24.33 -3.13 10.37
C GLY A 180 25.35 -4.28 10.50
N PRO A 181 25.18 -5.20 11.48
CA PRO A 181 25.99 -6.42 11.59
C PRO A 181 25.72 -7.45 10.45
N GLY A 182 25.14 -7.00 9.33
CA GLY A 182 24.73 -7.85 8.20
C GLY A 182 25.87 -8.29 7.29
N ARG A 183 25.51 -9.09 6.28
CA ARG A 183 26.44 -9.66 5.29
C ARG A 183 27.08 -8.55 4.44
N ARG A 184 28.40 -8.63 4.28
CA ARG A 184 29.21 -7.72 3.47
C ARG A 184 29.66 -8.33 2.15
N ASP A 185 29.49 -9.64 1.99
CA ASP A 185 30.07 -10.41 0.90
C ASP A 185 29.01 -11.17 0.09
N GLY A 186 27.71 -10.92 0.26
CA GLY A 186 26.70 -11.61 -0.53
C GLY A 186 25.27 -11.20 -0.22
N GLY A 187 24.41 -11.38 -1.22
CA GLY A 187 23.00 -11.05 -1.16
C GLY A 187 22.14 -12.20 -1.68
N ASP A 188 21.00 -12.39 -1.04
CA ASP A 188 19.99 -13.34 -1.46
C ASP A 188 18.92 -12.59 -2.27
N PHE A 189 18.37 -13.21 -3.32
CA PHE A 189 17.21 -12.63 -4.00
C PHE A 189 15.99 -12.71 -3.07
N ASP A 190 15.09 -11.75 -3.20
CA ASP A 190 13.80 -11.81 -2.49
C ASP A 190 13.11 -13.14 -2.84
N GLN A 191 12.42 -13.76 -1.88
CA GLN A 191 11.88 -15.11 -2.03
C GLN A 191 10.90 -15.23 -3.20
N GLU A 192 10.25 -14.12 -3.52
CA GLU A 192 9.27 -13.98 -4.58
C GLU A 192 9.92 -13.78 -5.98
N ALA A 193 11.21 -13.42 -6.03
CA ALA A 193 11.93 -13.19 -7.27
C ALA A 193 12.39 -14.50 -7.93
N PRO A 194 12.36 -14.58 -9.28
CA PRO A 194 12.85 -15.75 -9.97
C PRO A 194 14.38 -15.84 -9.87
N CYS A 195 14.89 -17.07 -9.92
CA CYS A 195 16.34 -17.33 -9.92
C CYS A 195 16.91 -17.29 -11.34
N VAL A 196 18.24 -17.20 -11.45
CA VAL A 196 18.87 -17.25 -12.78
C VAL A 196 18.55 -18.55 -13.49
N LEU A 197 18.24 -18.47 -14.79
CA LEU A 197 18.00 -19.63 -15.63
C LEU A 197 19.27 -20.48 -15.74
N GLU A 198 19.11 -21.79 -15.65
CA GLU A 198 20.22 -22.74 -15.78
C GLU A 198 20.89 -22.59 -17.15
N GLY A 199 22.23 -22.47 -17.15
CA GLY A 199 23.02 -22.23 -18.34
C GLY A 199 23.12 -20.75 -18.76
N ALA A 200 22.39 -19.85 -18.11
CA ALA A 200 22.44 -18.40 -18.38
C ALA A 200 23.32 -17.61 -17.40
N GLU A 201 23.97 -18.28 -16.43
CA GLU A 201 24.73 -17.66 -15.33
C GLU A 201 25.87 -16.76 -15.82
N SER A 202 26.50 -17.10 -16.95
CA SER A 202 27.62 -16.36 -17.52
C SER A 202 27.20 -15.01 -18.13
N SER A 203 25.91 -14.85 -18.47
CA SER A 203 25.38 -13.62 -19.06
C SER A 203 24.96 -12.56 -18.03
N ALA A 204 24.91 -12.94 -16.74
CA ALA A 204 24.47 -12.05 -15.67
C ALA A 204 25.50 -10.95 -15.39
N VAL A 205 25.00 -9.72 -15.17
CA VAL A 205 25.82 -8.53 -14.92
C VAL A 205 25.47 -7.94 -13.57
N LEU A 206 26.46 -7.91 -12.67
CA LEU A 206 26.34 -7.33 -11.33
C LEU A 206 27.04 -5.96 -11.29
N ARG A 207 26.39 -4.98 -10.66
CA ARG A 207 26.87 -3.61 -10.48
C ARG A 207 26.84 -3.18 -9.02
N THR A 208 27.80 -2.36 -8.61
CA THR A 208 27.80 -1.66 -7.33
C THR A 208 27.41 -0.20 -7.52
N HIS A 209 26.66 0.35 -6.58
CA HIS A 209 26.16 1.72 -6.61
C HIS A 209 26.51 2.44 -5.31
N ARG A 210 26.94 3.70 -5.43
CA ARG A 210 27.32 4.58 -4.31
C ARG A 210 26.20 5.53 -3.88
N SER A 211 25.18 5.71 -4.71
CA SER A 211 23.95 6.46 -4.43
C SER A 211 22.81 5.92 -5.32
N LEU A 212 21.59 6.46 -5.19
CA LEU A 212 20.50 6.17 -6.14
C LEU A 212 20.64 6.91 -7.48
N GLU A 213 21.58 7.83 -7.63
CA GLU A 213 21.83 8.53 -8.90
C GLU A 213 23.00 7.89 -9.69
N ASP A 214 23.74 7.00 -9.04
CA ASP A 214 24.90 6.33 -9.61
C ASP A 214 24.46 5.25 -10.63
N PRO A 215 24.87 5.35 -11.92
CA PRO A 215 24.57 4.31 -12.91
C PRO A 215 25.18 2.94 -12.55
N GLY A 216 26.17 2.94 -11.66
CA GLY A 216 26.80 1.77 -11.08
C GLY A 216 27.99 1.24 -11.87
N GLU A 217 28.97 0.71 -11.15
CA GLU A 217 30.20 0.13 -11.69
C GLU A 217 30.02 -1.37 -11.88
N VAL A 218 30.28 -1.89 -13.09
CA VAL A 218 30.18 -3.34 -13.37
C VAL A 218 31.28 -4.08 -12.60
N MET A 219 30.88 -5.06 -11.79
CA MET A 219 31.83 -5.94 -11.12
C MET A 219 32.40 -6.98 -12.09
N PRO A 220 33.73 -7.17 -12.15
CA PRO A 220 34.34 -8.20 -12.98
C PRO A 220 33.74 -9.58 -12.69
N ARG A 221 33.49 -10.39 -13.72
CA ARG A 221 32.84 -11.69 -13.55
C ARG A 221 33.57 -12.62 -12.58
N ALA A 222 34.91 -12.54 -12.51
CA ALA A 222 35.70 -13.34 -11.58
C ALA A 222 35.59 -12.89 -10.10
N ALA A 223 35.05 -11.69 -9.84
CA ALA A 223 34.93 -11.12 -8.50
C ALA A 223 33.66 -11.56 -7.75
N TRP A 224 32.79 -12.35 -8.37
CA TRP A 224 31.55 -12.83 -7.77
C TRP A 224 31.04 -14.10 -8.46
N ARG A 225 30.15 -14.84 -7.80
CA ARG A 225 29.47 -16.02 -8.38
C ARG A 225 28.08 -16.21 -7.78
N PHE A 226 27.25 -16.97 -8.49
CA PHE A 226 25.95 -17.42 -7.97
C PHE A 226 26.18 -18.47 -6.88
N ALA A 227 25.85 -18.10 -5.65
CA ALA A 227 26.06 -18.91 -4.46
C ALA A 227 25.36 -18.29 -3.26
N ARG A 228 25.13 -19.11 -2.23
CA ARG A 228 24.66 -18.69 -0.91
C ARG A 228 25.68 -19.04 0.15
N ARG A 229 25.87 -18.13 1.11
CA ARG A 229 26.55 -18.47 2.36
C ARG A 229 25.54 -19.08 3.34
N ALA A 230 25.73 -20.35 3.69
CA ALA A 230 24.90 -21.05 4.66
C ALA A 230 25.16 -20.54 6.09
N ALA A 231 24.28 -20.90 7.03
CA ALA A 231 24.40 -20.49 8.44
C ALA A 231 25.70 -20.99 9.11
N ASP A 232 26.23 -22.13 8.65
CA ASP A 232 27.50 -22.71 9.07
C ASP A 232 28.74 -22.06 8.42
N GLY A 233 28.53 -21.01 7.61
CA GLY A 233 29.60 -20.25 6.95
C GLY A 233 30.07 -20.85 5.62
N ARG A 234 29.62 -22.04 5.20
CA ARG A 234 29.98 -22.62 3.90
C ARG A 234 29.34 -21.86 2.75
N VAL A 235 30.01 -21.81 1.61
CA VAL A 235 29.45 -21.25 0.38
C VAL A 235 28.98 -22.39 -0.52
N VAL A 236 27.69 -22.40 -0.84
CA VAL A 236 27.01 -23.44 -1.63
C VAL A 236 26.48 -22.80 -2.91
N ASP A 237 26.62 -23.49 -4.04
CA ASP A 237 26.08 -23.01 -5.31
C ASP A 237 24.56 -22.84 -5.22
N ASP A 238 24.08 -21.67 -5.64
CA ASP A 238 22.68 -21.28 -5.55
C ASP A 238 22.41 -20.21 -6.62
N ARG A 239 21.46 -20.51 -7.52
CA ARG A 239 21.04 -19.61 -8.62
C ARG A 239 20.18 -18.42 -8.13
N CYS A 240 19.77 -18.44 -6.86
CA CYS A 240 18.91 -17.44 -6.23
C CYS A 240 19.66 -16.51 -5.28
N ALA A 241 21.00 -16.56 -5.29
CA ALA A 241 21.86 -15.73 -4.43
C ALA A 241 23.21 -15.47 -5.12
N PHE A 242 23.94 -14.47 -4.65
CA PHE A 242 25.30 -14.21 -5.09
C PHE A 242 26.23 -13.99 -3.91
N VAL A 243 27.51 -14.34 -4.11
CA VAL A 243 28.61 -14.05 -3.19
C VAL A 243 29.73 -13.34 -3.93
N LEU A 244 30.31 -12.33 -3.27
CA LEU A 244 31.47 -11.56 -3.69
C LEU A 244 32.74 -12.25 -3.20
N ALA A 245 33.80 -12.20 -4.02
CA ALA A 245 35.12 -12.69 -3.63
C ALA A 245 35.75 -11.83 -2.51
N THR A 246 35.42 -10.55 -2.48
CA THR A 246 35.88 -9.60 -1.45
C THR A 246 34.68 -8.89 -0.83
N PRO A 247 34.56 -8.85 0.51
CA PRO A 247 33.49 -8.11 1.17
C PRO A 247 33.56 -6.61 0.86
N VAL A 248 32.40 -5.94 0.85
CA VAL A 248 32.34 -4.48 0.78
C VAL A 248 32.84 -3.84 2.08
N ASP A 249 33.61 -2.76 1.95
CA ASP A 249 34.17 -2.00 3.07
C ASP A 249 33.16 -1.01 3.66
N ARG A 250 32.18 -0.55 2.87
CA ARG A 250 31.13 0.39 3.25
C ARG A 250 29.73 -0.06 2.79
N PRO A 251 28.65 0.52 3.36
CA PRO A 251 27.29 0.29 2.86
C PRO A 251 27.20 0.51 1.35
N THR A 252 26.77 -0.51 0.62
CA THR A 252 26.80 -0.53 -0.85
C THR A 252 25.51 -1.15 -1.39
N LEU A 253 24.83 -0.45 -2.30
CA LEU A 253 23.74 -1.03 -3.08
C LEU A 253 24.35 -1.85 -4.22
N VAL A 254 23.93 -3.10 -4.34
CA VAL A 254 24.32 -3.99 -5.43
C VAL A 254 23.08 -4.30 -6.26
N THR A 255 23.19 -4.22 -7.58
CA THR A 255 22.15 -4.70 -8.49
C THR A 255 22.73 -5.77 -9.41
N ILE A 256 21.89 -6.72 -9.81
CA ILE A 256 22.24 -7.77 -10.76
C ILE A 256 21.13 -7.87 -11.79
N VAL A 257 21.51 -7.96 -13.06
CA VAL A 257 20.60 -8.25 -14.17
C VAL A 257 20.97 -9.63 -14.73
N PHE A 258 19.98 -10.50 -14.87
CA PHE A 258 20.17 -11.88 -15.32
C PHE A 258 18.94 -12.37 -16.10
N THR A 259 19.12 -13.45 -16.87
CA THR A 259 18.00 -14.11 -17.57
C THR A 259 17.32 -15.10 -16.64
N ALA A 260 16.00 -15.02 -16.52
CA ALA A 260 15.17 -15.97 -15.78
C ALA A 260 14.11 -16.62 -16.69
N GLY A 261 13.45 -17.66 -16.17
CA GLY A 261 12.28 -18.34 -16.74
C GLY A 261 11.98 -19.64 -15.99
N PRO A 262 10.73 -20.17 -16.01
CA PRO A 262 9.49 -19.63 -16.60
C PRO A 262 8.91 -18.43 -15.82
N ALA A 263 7.87 -17.77 -16.35
CA ALA A 263 7.22 -16.61 -15.71
C ALA A 263 5.78 -16.90 -15.24
N LYS A 264 5.38 -16.40 -14.07
CA LYS A 264 3.99 -16.48 -13.58
C LYS A 264 3.11 -15.40 -14.22
N VAL A 265 1.85 -15.73 -14.53
CA VAL A 265 0.87 -14.77 -15.09
C VAL A 265 0.25 -13.94 -13.96
N MET A 266 1.02 -12.97 -13.44
CA MET A 266 0.69 -12.22 -12.21
C MET A 266 -0.56 -11.33 -12.32
N GLY A 267 -0.89 -10.83 -13.52
CA GLY A 267 -2.07 -9.99 -13.74
C GLY A 267 -3.41 -10.68 -13.45
N LEU A 268 -3.43 -12.02 -13.38
CA LEU A 268 -4.61 -12.78 -12.94
C LEU A 268 -5.04 -12.45 -11.52
N GLY A 269 -4.14 -11.91 -10.68
CA GLY A 269 -4.50 -11.40 -9.36
C GLY A 269 -5.56 -10.30 -9.40
N GLN A 270 -5.44 -9.35 -10.33
CA GLN A 270 -6.42 -8.26 -10.48
C GLN A 270 -7.74 -8.77 -11.05
N ALA A 271 -7.69 -9.73 -11.99
CA ALA A 271 -8.88 -10.42 -12.51
C ALA A 271 -9.62 -11.14 -11.38
N ALA A 272 -8.91 -11.94 -10.56
CA ALA A 272 -9.47 -12.64 -9.41
C ALA A 272 -10.26 -11.71 -8.48
N LEU A 273 -9.68 -10.56 -8.13
CA LEU A 273 -10.31 -9.58 -7.25
C LEU A 273 -11.56 -8.97 -7.87
N ARG A 274 -11.51 -8.59 -9.17
CA ARG A 274 -12.67 -8.08 -9.90
C ARG A 274 -13.80 -9.11 -9.91
N ASP A 275 -13.48 -10.35 -10.25
CA ASP A 275 -14.50 -11.38 -10.48
C ASP A 275 -15.08 -11.88 -9.16
N PHE A 276 -14.28 -11.93 -8.10
CA PHE A 276 -14.78 -12.19 -6.75
C PHE A 276 -15.70 -11.06 -6.26
N ALA A 277 -15.32 -9.80 -6.43
CA ALA A 277 -16.18 -8.67 -6.09
C ALA A 277 -17.48 -8.66 -6.91
N SER A 278 -17.41 -8.96 -8.21
CA SER A 278 -18.58 -9.13 -9.07
C SER A 278 -19.47 -10.28 -8.58
N HIS A 279 -18.89 -11.42 -8.21
CA HIS A 279 -19.62 -12.59 -7.71
C HIS A 279 -20.36 -12.31 -6.40
N LEU A 280 -19.72 -11.59 -5.47
CA LEU A 280 -20.35 -11.17 -4.21
C LEU A 280 -21.57 -10.28 -4.47
N LYS A 281 -21.44 -9.32 -5.40
CA LYS A 281 -22.42 -8.25 -5.62
C LYS A 281 -23.56 -8.62 -6.57
N HIS A 282 -23.22 -9.21 -7.72
CA HIS A 282 -24.16 -9.42 -8.82
C HIS A 282 -24.73 -10.84 -8.86
N GLY A 283 -24.04 -11.81 -8.26
CA GLY A 283 -24.60 -13.13 -8.00
C GLY A 283 -24.95 -13.99 -9.22
N ASP A 284 -24.27 -13.78 -10.35
CA ASP A 284 -24.54 -14.52 -11.61
C ASP A 284 -24.48 -16.05 -11.43
N THR A 285 -23.68 -16.54 -10.48
CA THR A 285 -23.63 -17.93 -10.04
C THR A 285 -24.03 -18.00 -8.57
N VAL A 286 -25.07 -18.77 -8.22
CA VAL A 286 -25.50 -18.90 -6.81
C VAL A 286 -24.46 -19.67 -6.01
N SER A 287 -24.05 -19.12 -4.86
CA SER A 287 -23.17 -19.78 -3.91
C SER A 287 -23.54 -19.43 -2.46
N ALA A 288 -22.85 -20.05 -1.49
CA ALA A 288 -23.01 -19.73 -0.07
C ALA A 288 -22.65 -18.25 0.26
N LEU A 289 -21.88 -17.57 -0.60
CA LEU A 289 -21.41 -16.21 -0.36
C LEU A 289 -22.43 -15.14 -0.77
N ASN A 290 -23.25 -15.41 -1.80
CA ASN A 290 -24.16 -14.44 -2.41
C ASN A 290 -25.64 -14.85 -2.36
N ARG A 291 -25.99 -15.97 -1.72
CA ARG A 291 -27.38 -16.45 -1.57
C ARG A 291 -28.33 -15.38 -1.02
N HIS A 292 -27.82 -14.49 -0.16
CA HIS A 292 -28.59 -13.38 0.37
C HIS A 292 -27.99 -12.06 -0.12
N PRO A 293 -28.70 -11.29 -0.99
CA PRO A 293 -28.18 -10.02 -1.51
C PRO A 293 -28.02 -8.95 -0.42
N ALA A 294 -28.58 -9.17 0.78
CA ALA A 294 -28.40 -8.31 1.94
C ALA A 294 -26.94 -8.23 2.44
N TYR A 295 -26.09 -9.20 2.11
CA TYR A 295 -24.67 -9.14 2.49
C TYR A 295 -23.86 -8.15 1.64
N ALA A 296 -24.20 -7.99 0.36
CA ALA A 296 -23.36 -7.26 -0.60
C ALA A 296 -24.18 -6.51 -1.66
N ARG A 297 -25.03 -5.58 -1.24
CA ARG A 297 -25.66 -4.60 -2.16
C ARG A 297 -24.63 -3.63 -2.73
N ARG A 298 -23.60 -3.35 -1.93
CA ARG A 298 -22.49 -2.42 -2.18
C ARG A 298 -21.18 -3.14 -1.84
N VAL A 299 -20.13 -2.89 -2.61
CA VAL A 299 -18.78 -3.35 -2.28
C VAL A 299 -17.84 -2.16 -2.19
N ILE A 300 -17.16 -2.02 -1.05
CA ILE A 300 -16.10 -1.04 -0.85
C ILE A 300 -14.76 -1.77 -0.87
N GLY A 301 -13.90 -1.45 -1.82
CA GLY A 301 -12.52 -1.93 -1.84
C GLY A 301 -11.70 -1.21 -0.78
N TYR A 302 -11.05 -1.94 0.12
CA TYR A 302 -10.11 -1.39 1.09
C TYR A 302 -8.70 -1.89 0.80
N GLY A 303 -7.74 -0.98 0.74
CA GLY A 303 -6.34 -1.33 0.54
C GLY A 303 -5.44 -0.54 1.46
N TYR A 304 -4.54 -1.23 2.14
CA TYR A 304 -3.51 -0.62 2.97
C TYR A 304 -2.11 -0.91 2.40
N SER A 305 -1.29 0.12 2.22
CA SER A 305 0.10 -0.04 1.74
C SER A 305 0.15 -0.72 0.37
N GLN A 306 0.61 -1.97 0.25
CA GLN A 306 0.60 -2.67 -1.05
C GLN A 306 -0.81 -2.91 -1.58
N GLY A 307 -1.78 -3.21 -0.70
CA GLY A 307 -3.18 -3.35 -1.09
C GLY A 307 -3.74 -2.10 -1.73
N GLY A 308 -3.41 -0.92 -1.18
CA GLY A 308 -3.83 0.37 -1.74
C GLY A 308 -3.22 0.62 -3.11
N ARG A 309 -1.91 0.38 -3.27
CA ARG A 309 -1.23 0.47 -4.59
C ARG A 309 -1.82 -0.48 -5.62
N LEU A 310 -2.19 -1.69 -5.21
CA LEU A 310 -2.83 -2.66 -6.08
C LEU A 310 -4.20 -2.14 -6.53
N ILE A 311 -4.99 -1.55 -5.63
CA ILE A 311 -6.27 -0.92 -6.00
C ILE A 311 -6.05 0.23 -6.99
N ARG A 312 -5.00 1.05 -6.81
CA ARG A 312 -4.65 2.11 -7.78
C ARG A 312 -4.38 1.51 -9.16
N ASP A 313 -3.54 0.48 -9.26
CA ASP A 313 -3.25 -0.18 -10.53
C ASP A 313 -4.49 -0.91 -11.11
N PHE A 314 -5.35 -1.46 -10.26
CA PHE A 314 -6.63 -2.09 -10.61
C PHE A 314 -7.57 -1.09 -11.28
N LEU A 315 -7.70 0.12 -10.73
CA LEU A 315 -8.50 1.20 -11.31
C LEU A 315 -7.90 1.69 -12.63
N TYR A 316 -6.58 1.94 -12.68
CA TYR A 316 -5.88 2.39 -13.88
C TYR A 316 -6.06 1.42 -15.06
N ARG A 317 -5.96 0.11 -14.80
CA ARG A 317 -6.11 -0.92 -15.83
C ARG A 317 -7.57 -1.16 -16.22
N GLY A 318 -8.54 -0.65 -15.48
CA GLY A 318 -9.96 -0.77 -15.78
C GLY A 318 -10.61 -2.04 -15.22
N PHE A 319 -10.00 -2.68 -14.22
CA PHE A 319 -10.59 -3.86 -13.58
C PHE A 319 -11.83 -3.55 -12.75
N ASN A 320 -12.23 -2.27 -12.59
CA ASN A 320 -13.49 -1.97 -11.92
C ASN A 320 -14.76 -2.24 -12.77
N ALA A 321 -14.59 -2.63 -14.04
CA ALA A 321 -15.66 -3.15 -14.89
C ALA A 321 -15.51 -4.67 -15.01
N ASP A 322 -16.55 -5.43 -14.66
CA ASP A 322 -16.59 -6.88 -14.89
C ASP A 322 -16.70 -7.26 -16.38
N ALA A 323 -16.69 -8.55 -16.69
CA ALA A 323 -16.82 -9.05 -18.06
C ALA A 323 -18.10 -8.62 -18.79
N ARG A 324 -19.09 -8.09 -18.07
CA ARG A 324 -20.35 -7.54 -18.59
C ARG A 324 -20.39 -6.01 -18.54
N GLY A 325 -19.29 -5.35 -18.18
CA GLY A 325 -19.18 -3.89 -18.06
C GLY A 325 -19.82 -3.32 -16.80
N ARG A 326 -20.17 -4.12 -15.80
CA ARG A 326 -20.79 -3.64 -14.55
C ARG A 326 -19.72 -3.24 -13.55
N ARG A 327 -20.02 -2.21 -12.75
CA ARG A 327 -19.18 -1.76 -11.64
C ARG A 327 -19.06 -2.83 -10.55
N VAL A 328 -17.83 -3.21 -10.19
CA VAL A 328 -17.58 -4.19 -9.12
C VAL A 328 -17.31 -3.57 -7.75
N LEU A 329 -16.59 -2.44 -7.68
CA LEU A 329 -16.41 -1.64 -6.46
C LEU A 329 -17.22 -0.34 -6.56
N ASP A 330 -18.12 -0.11 -5.61
CA ASP A 330 -18.89 1.14 -5.49
C ASP A 330 -18.09 2.24 -4.79
N GLY A 331 -17.23 1.84 -3.86
CA GLY A 331 -16.34 2.69 -3.11
C GLY A 331 -14.92 2.14 -3.07
N VAL A 332 -13.94 3.02 -2.90
CA VAL A 332 -12.56 2.66 -2.63
C VAL A 332 -12.02 3.51 -1.48
N LEU A 333 -11.42 2.83 -0.50
CA LEU A 333 -10.64 3.42 0.57
C LEU A 333 -9.16 3.06 0.36
N ASP A 334 -8.47 3.90 -0.41
CA ASP A 334 -7.05 3.77 -0.78
C ASP A 334 -6.17 4.37 0.33
N THR A 335 -5.60 3.53 1.18
CA THR A 335 -4.91 3.95 2.41
C THR A 335 -3.42 3.64 2.37
N ALA A 336 -2.60 4.62 2.73
CA ALA A 336 -1.15 4.47 2.88
C ALA A 336 -0.41 3.95 1.63
N SER A 337 -0.91 4.22 0.43
CA SER A 337 -0.39 3.66 -0.82
C SER A 337 0.70 4.52 -1.47
N GLY A 338 0.74 5.82 -1.16
CA GLY A 338 1.45 6.83 -1.93
C GLY A 338 0.67 7.24 -3.18
N ALA A 339 1.34 7.94 -4.11
CA ALA A 339 0.68 8.37 -5.35
C ALA A 339 0.87 7.38 -6.51
N GLY A 340 1.90 6.53 -6.47
CA GLY A 340 2.28 5.71 -7.63
C GLY A 340 1.67 4.30 -7.64
N ARG A 341 1.59 3.69 -8.82
CA ARG A 341 1.20 2.29 -9.02
C ARG A 341 2.35 1.33 -8.64
N GLY A 342 2.24 0.04 -8.97
CA GLY A 342 3.25 -0.95 -8.61
C GLY A 342 3.42 -2.11 -9.58
N SER A 343 4.33 -3.01 -9.21
CA SER A 343 4.74 -4.17 -9.99
C SER A 343 3.74 -5.32 -9.79
N PHE A 344 2.57 -5.20 -10.41
CA PHE A 344 1.47 -6.16 -10.22
C PHE A 344 1.14 -6.97 -11.48
N ASN A 345 1.38 -6.40 -12.66
CA ASN A 345 0.88 -6.96 -13.90
C ASN A 345 1.84 -6.63 -15.07
N HIS A 346 2.90 -7.42 -15.11
CA HIS A 346 3.92 -7.50 -16.13
C HIS A 346 4.71 -8.81 -15.91
N ARG A 347 5.51 -9.23 -16.88
CA ARG A 347 6.39 -10.40 -16.76
C ARG A 347 7.37 -10.20 -15.60
N TYR A 348 7.51 -11.22 -14.76
CA TYR A 348 8.31 -11.18 -13.52
C TYR A 348 7.94 -10.05 -12.56
N ALA A 349 6.65 -9.68 -12.50
CA ALA A 349 6.15 -8.74 -11.51
C ALA A 349 6.48 -9.21 -10.08
N LEU A 350 6.87 -8.24 -9.24
CA LEU A 350 7.23 -8.40 -7.84
C LEU A 350 6.31 -7.50 -6.98
N PRO A 351 5.09 -7.93 -6.66
CA PRO A 351 4.14 -7.17 -5.86
C PRO A 351 4.66 -6.75 -4.49
N GLY A 352 5.68 -7.45 -3.97
CA GLY A 352 6.34 -7.13 -2.71
C GLY A 352 7.23 -5.88 -2.74
N GLU A 353 7.68 -5.41 -3.91
CA GLU A 353 8.61 -4.27 -4.02
C GLU A 353 7.91 -2.91 -3.92
N ALA A 354 8.56 -1.91 -3.31
CA ALA A 354 7.99 -0.59 -3.06
C ALA A 354 9.05 0.52 -3.06
N GLY A 355 8.73 1.70 -3.60
CA GLY A 355 9.72 2.77 -3.81
C GLY A 355 10.36 3.37 -2.54
N ASN A 356 9.83 3.05 -1.36
CA ASN A 356 10.45 3.40 -0.07
C ASN A 356 11.62 2.49 0.35
N SER A 357 12.00 1.53 -0.48
CA SER A 357 13.11 0.62 -0.26
C SER A 357 14.25 0.95 -1.21
N VAL A 358 15.48 1.07 -0.70
CA VAL A 358 16.69 1.18 -1.53
C VAL A 358 16.85 0.01 -2.49
N ARG A 359 16.28 -1.16 -2.16
CA ARG A 359 16.29 -2.36 -3.01
C ARG A 359 15.34 -2.26 -4.20
N SER A 360 14.37 -1.35 -4.17
CA SER A 360 13.43 -1.13 -5.27
C SER A 360 13.88 -0.01 -6.22
N HIS A 361 15.16 0.33 -6.20
CA HIS A 361 15.75 1.34 -7.06
C HIS A 361 15.70 0.95 -8.55
N LEU A 362 15.16 1.85 -9.38
CA LEU A 362 14.91 1.66 -10.83
C LEU A 362 14.07 0.41 -11.13
N ARG A 363 13.12 0.10 -10.26
CA ARG A 363 12.12 -0.96 -10.46
C ARG A 363 10.81 -0.36 -10.92
N ALA A 364 9.91 -1.21 -11.42
CA ALA A 364 8.55 -0.86 -11.79
C ALA A 364 7.65 -0.56 -10.56
N VAL A 365 8.10 0.37 -9.70
CA VAL A 365 7.43 0.83 -8.49
C VAL A 365 7.16 2.33 -8.59
N ASP A 366 6.11 2.79 -7.93
CA ASP A 366 5.61 4.17 -7.99
C ASP A 366 5.43 4.68 -9.43
N LEU A 367 4.83 3.85 -10.30
CA LEU A 367 4.63 4.17 -11.72
C LEU A 367 3.55 5.23 -11.92
N TYR A 368 3.81 6.17 -12.84
CA TYR A 368 2.84 7.11 -13.41
C TYR A 368 1.67 6.36 -14.10
N PRO A 369 0.44 6.92 -14.16
CA PRO A 369 0.03 8.23 -13.65
C PRO A 369 -0.16 8.27 -12.12
N PHE A 370 0.03 9.45 -11.55
CA PHE A 370 -0.06 9.70 -10.11
C PHE A 370 -1.40 10.31 -9.69
N ALA A 371 -1.90 11.28 -10.46
CA ALA A 371 -3.16 11.95 -10.19
C ALA A 371 -4.35 11.20 -10.80
N ASP A 372 -5.55 11.49 -10.29
CA ASP A 372 -6.80 10.92 -10.80
C ASP A 372 -7.10 11.31 -12.23
N LEU A 373 -6.89 12.59 -12.53
CA LEU A 373 -7.17 13.21 -13.82
C LEU A 373 -5.91 13.22 -14.70
N PRO A 374 -6.08 13.29 -16.03
CA PRO A 374 -4.96 13.34 -16.96
C PRO A 374 -3.99 14.47 -16.65
N THR A 375 -2.74 14.10 -16.43
CA THR A 375 -1.61 15.03 -16.32
C THR A 375 -0.49 14.57 -17.25
N PRO A 376 0.29 15.44 -17.88
CA PRO A 376 1.45 15.02 -18.67
C PRO A 376 2.51 14.34 -17.79
N ASP A 377 3.23 13.38 -18.35
CA ASP A 377 4.45 12.83 -17.75
C ASP A 377 5.65 13.80 -17.90
N ILE A 378 6.71 13.64 -17.09
CA ILE A 378 7.75 14.65 -16.85
C ILE A 378 8.63 14.95 -18.07
N ALA A 379 8.82 14.00 -18.98
CA ALA A 379 9.64 14.21 -20.17
C ALA A 379 8.88 14.91 -21.32
N GLY A 380 7.54 14.91 -21.33
CA GLY A 380 6.73 15.25 -22.52
C GLY A 380 7.12 14.43 -23.77
N PRO A 381 6.47 14.54 -24.95
CA PRO A 381 5.10 14.93 -25.30
C PRO A 381 4.18 13.69 -25.45
N GLY A 382 4.27 12.72 -24.54
CA GLY A 382 3.33 11.59 -24.48
C GLY A 382 1.90 12.03 -24.10
N PRO A 383 0.87 11.20 -24.36
CA PRO A 383 -0.49 11.53 -23.94
C PRO A 383 -0.55 11.66 -22.42
N ALA A 384 -1.29 12.67 -21.94
CA ALA A 384 -1.63 12.78 -20.53
C ALA A 384 -2.49 11.57 -20.13
N GLU A 385 -2.22 11.00 -18.97
CA GLU A 385 -2.93 9.85 -18.42
C GLU A 385 -3.36 10.17 -16.98
N GLY A 386 -4.56 9.75 -16.62
CA GLY A 386 -5.11 9.81 -15.27
C GLY A 386 -5.37 8.42 -14.72
N LEU A 387 -5.30 8.27 -13.39
CA LEU A 387 -5.61 7.02 -12.72
C LEU A 387 -7.04 6.53 -13.02
N LEU A 388 -7.99 7.46 -13.17
CA LEU A 388 -9.41 7.15 -13.29
C LEU A 388 -9.94 7.21 -14.72
N ASP A 389 -9.11 7.48 -15.73
CA ASP A 389 -9.54 7.68 -17.12
C ASP A 389 -10.41 6.54 -17.65
N ARG A 390 -9.99 5.30 -17.41
CA ARG A 390 -10.73 4.11 -17.86
C ARG A 390 -12.04 3.96 -17.12
N ALA A 391 -12.01 4.06 -15.79
CA ALA A 391 -13.20 3.91 -14.96
C ALA A 391 -14.26 4.98 -15.28
N ARG A 392 -13.83 6.21 -15.61
CA ARG A 392 -14.69 7.32 -16.06
C ARG A 392 -15.32 7.04 -17.41
N ARG A 393 -14.51 6.70 -18.41
CA ARG A 393 -14.97 6.36 -19.76
C ARG A 393 -15.98 5.20 -19.73
N ASP A 394 -15.72 4.21 -18.90
CA ASP A 394 -16.52 2.98 -18.86
C ASP A 394 -17.72 3.09 -17.87
N GLY A 395 -17.95 4.25 -17.23
CA GLY A 395 -19.08 4.48 -16.33
C GLY A 395 -19.00 3.76 -14.97
N VAL A 396 -17.84 3.22 -14.64
CA VAL A 396 -17.61 2.40 -13.44
C VAL A 396 -16.73 3.10 -12.39
N GLN A 397 -16.58 4.42 -12.43
CA GLN A 397 -15.82 5.15 -11.41
C GLN A 397 -16.42 4.91 -10.00
N PRO A 398 -15.63 4.45 -9.01
CA PRO A 398 -16.09 4.37 -7.63
C PRO A 398 -16.10 5.75 -6.97
N ARG A 399 -16.80 5.90 -5.84
CA ARG A 399 -16.46 6.97 -4.88
C ARG A 399 -15.11 6.63 -4.25
N LEU A 400 -14.19 7.58 -4.18
CA LEU A 400 -12.79 7.29 -3.86
C LEU A 400 -12.29 8.17 -2.74
N PHE A 401 -11.78 7.55 -1.68
CA PHE A 401 -10.98 8.24 -0.66
C PHE A 401 -9.52 7.83 -0.81
N HIS A 402 -8.65 8.81 -1.05
CA HIS A 402 -7.22 8.67 -0.81
C HIS A 402 -6.91 9.08 0.61
N VAL A 403 -6.35 8.17 1.39
CA VAL A 403 -5.97 8.40 2.78
C VAL A 403 -4.45 8.28 2.88
N LEU A 404 -3.80 9.42 3.08
CA LEU A 404 -2.36 9.55 3.17
C LEU A 404 -1.95 9.78 4.62
N ASN A 405 -0.88 9.14 5.06
CA ASN A 405 -0.09 9.53 6.20
C ASN A 405 1.10 10.39 5.74
N SER A 406 1.82 10.96 6.70
CA SER A 406 2.97 11.83 6.43
C SER A 406 4.10 11.11 5.70
N THR A 407 4.26 9.80 5.91
CA THR A 407 5.32 9.00 5.28
C THR A 407 5.14 8.95 3.77
N GLU A 408 3.92 9.06 3.24
CA GLU A 408 3.70 9.04 1.80
C GLU A 408 4.36 10.23 1.09
N TYR A 409 4.36 11.41 1.71
CA TYR A 409 5.04 12.57 1.16
C TYR A 409 6.56 12.41 1.13
N TRP A 410 7.12 11.80 2.18
CA TRP A 410 8.57 11.62 2.33
C TRP A 410 9.12 10.38 1.63
N ALA A 411 8.28 9.38 1.36
CA ALA A 411 8.74 8.06 0.96
C ALA A 411 8.02 7.48 -0.27
N ARG A 412 6.83 7.97 -0.63
CA ARG A 412 5.96 7.34 -1.67
C ARG A 412 5.29 8.37 -2.59
N ALA A 413 5.99 9.45 -2.89
CA ALA A 413 5.59 10.48 -3.85
C ALA A 413 4.19 11.08 -3.61
N GLY A 414 3.74 11.17 -2.36
CA GLY A 414 2.37 11.56 -2.00
C GLY A 414 1.93 12.94 -2.53
N SER A 415 2.86 13.87 -2.76
CA SER A 415 2.54 15.17 -3.37
C SER A 415 2.03 15.06 -4.80
N LEU A 416 2.49 14.07 -5.58
CA LEU A 416 2.11 13.90 -6.99
C LEU A 416 0.65 13.46 -7.18
N LEU A 417 -0.08 13.15 -6.10
CA LEU A 417 -1.51 12.90 -6.17
C LEU A 417 -2.29 14.20 -6.49
N HIS A 418 -1.78 15.36 -6.07
CA HIS A 418 -2.45 16.66 -6.18
C HIS A 418 -1.53 17.77 -6.72
N THR A 419 -0.41 17.40 -7.35
CA THR A 419 0.44 18.32 -8.12
C THR A 419 0.86 17.70 -9.44
N THR A 420 1.22 18.55 -10.41
CA THR A 420 1.88 18.09 -11.63
C THR A 420 3.21 17.40 -11.29
N VAL A 421 3.67 16.52 -12.18
CA VAL A 421 4.91 15.73 -11.98
C VAL A 421 6.18 16.59 -11.88
N ASP A 422 6.14 17.82 -12.39
CA ASP A 422 7.19 18.83 -12.25
C ASP A 422 7.04 19.69 -10.96
N GLY A 423 6.01 19.42 -10.16
CA GLY A 423 5.73 20.10 -8.89
C GLY A 423 5.32 21.57 -9.05
N ARG A 424 5.04 22.05 -10.27
CA ARG A 424 4.82 23.48 -10.55
C ARG A 424 3.38 23.94 -10.44
N GLN A 425 2.41 23.03 -10.47
CA GLN A 425 1.00 23.38 -10.42
C GLN A 425 0.21 22.38 -9.57
N PRO A 426 -0.86 22.83 -8.88
CA PRO A 426 -1.81 21.92 -8.27
C PRO A 426 -2.60 21.17 -9.33
N VAL A 427 -3.02 19.94 -9.02
CA VAL A 427 -3.91 19.11 -9.84
C VAL A 427 -5.22 18.91 -9.08
N PRO A 428 -6.38 19.20 -9.69
CA PRO A 428 -7.66 18.99 -9.04
C PRO A 428 -7.96 17.50 -8.88
N GLU A 429 -8.73 17.18 -7.85
CA GLU A 429 -9.27 15.85 -7.64
C GLU A 429 -10.38 15.56 -8.68
N ALA A 430 -10.57 14.29 -9.03
CA ALA A 430 -11.72 13.91 -9.83
C ALA A 430 -13.04 14.07 -9.03
N GLU A 431 -14.14 14.33 -9.75
CA GLU A 431 -15.47 14.31 -9.14
C GLU A 431 -15.72 12.95 -8.47
N GLY A 432 -16.17 12.95 -7.21
CA GLY A 432 -16.34 11.72 -6.45
C GLY A 432 -15.10 11.22 -5.72
N THR A 433 -14.00 12.00 -5.73
CA THR A 433 -12.81 11.77 -4.93
C THR A 433 -12.76 12.72 -3.71
N ARG A 434 -12.15 12.23 -2.61
CA ARG A 434 -11.62 13.05 -1.51
C ARG A 434 -10.22 12.59 -1.13
N THR A 435 -9.34 13.51 -0.78
CA THR A 435 -8.01 13.22 -0.25
C THR A 435 -7.90 13.69 1.20
N TYR A 436 -7.56 12.78 2.11
CA TYR A 436 -7.30 13.08 3.52
C TYR A 436 -5.85 12.72 3.84
N ALA A 437 -5.01 13.72 4.06
CA ALA A 437 -3.67 13.54 4.60
C ALA A 437 -3.70 13.72 6.12
N PHE A 438 -3.08 12.82 6.88
CA PHE A 438 -3.01 12.84 8.34
C PHE A 438 -1.64 13.34 8.81
N ALA A 439 -1.61 14.47 9.51
CA ALA A 439 -0.38 15.13 9.95
C ALA A 439 0.38 14.29 11.00
N GLY A 440 1.71 14.24 10.85
CA GLY A 440 2.62 13.55 11.75
C GLY A 440 2.29 12.08 12.02
N THR A 441 1.66 11.38 11.08
CA THR A 441 1.38 9.92 11.19
C THR A 441 2.42 9.13 10.40
N ALA A 442 2.88 8.01 10.95
CA ALA A 442 3.83 7.12 10.27
C ALA A 442 3.10 6.04 9.46
N HIS A 443 3.78 5.45 8.48
CA HIS A 443 3.23 4.40 7.61
C HIS A 443 2.74 3.15 8.33
N ALA A 444 3.34 2.81 9.45
CA ALA A 444 2.94 1.67 10.25
C ALA A 444 2.71 2.19 11.66
N PRO A 445 1.47 2.57 12.03
CA PRO A 445 1.15 2.82 13.43
C PRO A 445 1.45 1.50 14.15
N GLN A 446 2.49 1.48 14.98
CA GLN A 446 2.85 0.27 15.70
C GLN A 446 1.82 0.14 16.81
N ALA A 447 1.18 -1.02 16.95
CA ALA A 447 0.46 -1.31 18.18
C ALA A 447 1.48 -1.49 19.32
N SER A 448 1.99 -0.38 19.88
CA SER A 448 2.09 -0.18 21.31
C SER A 448 3.02 -1.14 22.11
N THR A 449 4.22 -1.48 21.62
CA THR A 449 5.27 -2.11 22.48
C THR A 449 6.68 -1.53 22.38
N LEU A 450 6.99 -0.73 21.35
CA LEU A 450 8.33 -0.16 21.14
C LEU A 450 8.37 1.38 21.27
N PHE A 451 7.28 1.99 21.75
CA PHE A 451 7.33 3.37 22.21
C PHE A 451 8.42 3.40 23.27
N LEU A 452 9.48 4.18 23.03
CA LEU A 452 10.66 4.42 23.88
C LEU A 452 11.93 3.61 23.58
N GLU A 453 11.95 2.70 22.60
CA GLU A 453 13.17 1.98 22.25
C GLU A 453 13.83 2.51 20.98
N SER A 454 15.05 3.06 21.10
CA SER A 454 15.97 3.10 19.96
C SER A 454 16.41 1.67 19.66
N SER A 455 16.28 1.24 18.40
CA SER A 455 16.82 -0.05 17.95
C SER A 455 17.81 0.15 16.81
N ASP A 456 18.48 -0.91 16.36
CA ASP A 456 19.35 -0.90 15.18
C ASP A 456 18.73 -0.31 13.91
N ARG A 457 17.41 -0.12 13.91
CA ARG A 457 16.67 0.41 12.80
C ARG A 457 16.41 1.92 12.90
N ALA A 458 16.38 2.55 14.08
CA ALA A 458 16.00 3.98 14.24
C ALA A 458 16.96 4.76 15.16
N ALA A 459 17.17 6.05 14.88
CA ALA A 459 18.00 6.95 15.72
C ALA A 459 17.22 7.56 16.89
N LEU A 460 15.92 7.76 16.71
CA LEU A 460 15.03 8.41 17.68
C LEU A 460 13.88 7.46 18.08
N PRO A 461 13.18 7.71 19.20
CA PRO A 461 11.96 6.96 19.56
C PRO A 461 10.97 6.91 18.40
N TYR A 462 10.25 5.79 18.29
CA TYR A 462 9.28 5.61 17.21
C TYR A 462 8.07 6.55 17.32
N ASN A 463 7.63 7.07 16.17
CA ASN A 463 6.35 7.76 16.04
C ASN A 463 5.21 6.73 16.16
N ASP A 464 4.41 6.86 17.21
CA ASP A 464 3.28 5.99 17.55
C ASP A 464 1.95 6.74 17.41
N ASN A 465 1.89 7.77 16.58
CA ASN A 465 0.67 8.54 16.35
C ASN A 465 -0.39 7.68 15.63
N ASP A 466 -1.43 7.29 16.38
CA ASP A 466 -2.54 6.44 15.94
C ASP A 466 -3.74 7.23 15.37
N ASP A 467 -3.60 8.52 15.10
CA ASP A 467 -4.69 9.37 14.58
C ASP A 467 -5.35 8.77 13.33
N LEU A 468 -4.56 8.17 12.43
CA LEU A 468 -5.06 7.46 11.26
C LEU A 468 -5.97 6.27 11.64
N ALA A 469 -5.51 5.43 12.58
CA ALA A 469 -6.25 4.26 13.02
C ALA A 469 -7.56 4.64 13.72
N LEU A 470 -7.59 5.75 14.47
CA LEU A 470 -8.80 6.27 15.10
C LEU A 470 -9.82 6.79 14.06
N ALA A 471 -9.35 7.38 12.96
CA ALA A 471 -10.23 8.02 11.98
C ALA A 471 -10.72 7.10 10.85
N LEU A 472 -9.98 6.05 10.50
CA LEU A 472 -10.34 5.15 9.39
C LEU A 472 -11.75 4.54 9.49
N PRO A 473 -12.25 4.11 10.66
CA PRO A 473 -13.64 3.64 10.79
C PRO A 473 -14.66 4.73 10.42
N ALA A 474 -14.43 5.98 10.86
CA ALA A 474 -15.31 7.10 10.54
C ALA A 474 -15.31 7.42 9.03
N LEU A 475 -14.14 7.38 8.40
CA LEU A 475 -14.00 7.56 6.95
C LEU A 475 -14.69 6.44 6.16
N LEU A 476 -14.56 5.18 6.57
CA LEU A 476 -15.28 4.07 5.94
C LEU A 476 -16.80 4.24 6.02
N VAL A 477 -17.32 4.58 7.21
CA VAL A 477 -18.77 4.84 7.41
C VAL A 477 -19.23 6.05 6.59
N GLY A 478 -18.41 7.10 6.51
CA GLY A 478 -18.67 8.28 5.68
C GLY A 478 -18.74 7.93 4.18
N LEU A 479 -17.79 7.13 3.68
CA LEU A 479 -17.78 6.64 2.31
C LEU A 479 -19.03 5.81 2.00
N ASP A 480 -19.40 4.91 2.91
CA ASP A 480 -20.59 4.07 2.77
C ASP A 480 -21.88 4.90 2.72
N ARG A 481 -21.99 5.95 3.56
CA ARG A 481 -23.12 6.90 3.54
C ARG A 481 -23.15 7.73 2.25
N TRP A 482 -21.98 8.11 1.73
CA TRP A 482 -21.90 8.82 0.46
C TRP A 482 -22.41 7.96 -0.70
N ILE A 483 -22.08 6.68 -0.71
CA ILE A 483 -22.53 5.72 -1.72
C ILE A 483 -24.02 5.39 -1.57
N SER A 484 -24.47 5.10 -0.34
CA SER A 484 -25.81 4.58 -0.09
C SER A 484 -26.90 5.65 -0.03
N ALA A 485 -26.58 6.84 0.48
CA ALA A 485 -27.54 7.90 0.76
C ALA A 485 -27.19 9.25 0.13
N GLY A 486 -26.07 9.35 -0.59
CA GLY A 486 -25.62 10.61 -1.17
C GLY A 486 -25.16 11.65 -0.14
N ALA A 487 -24.96 11.25 1.12
CA ALA A 487 -24.50 12.16 2.17
C ALA A 487 -23.03 12.55 1.92
N GLU A 488 -22.77 13.84 1.69
CA GLU A 488 -21.41 14.30 1.42
C GLU A 488 -20.49 14.04 2.63
N PRO A 489 -19.29 13.49 2.40
CA PRO A 489 -18.28 13.33 3.43
C PRO A 489 -17.57 14.66 3.71
N PRO A 490 -16.73 14.72 4.76
CA PRO A 490 -15.88 15.89 5.00
C PRO A 490 -15.09 16.32 3.76
N PRO A 491 -14.80 17.62 3.60
CA PRO A 491 -13.99 18.09 2.48
C PRO A 491 -12.56 17.54 2.57
N SER A 492 -11.91 17.42 1.41
CA SER A 492 -10.51 17.00 1.31
C SER A 492 -9.62 17.88 2.19
N THR A 493 -8.69 17.25 2.90
CA THR A 493 -7.76 17.91 3.80
C THR A 493 -6.36 17.41 3.49
N HIS A 494 -5.58 18.23 2.78
CA HIS A 494 -4.20 17.93 2.45
C HIS A 494 -3.39 19.24 2.33
N PRO A 495 -2.05 19.18 2.49
CA PRO A 495 -1.17 20.31 2.27
C PRO A 495 -1.41 20.95 0.89
N ARG A 496 -1.45 22.28 0.88
CA ARG A 496 -1.82 23.08 -0.29
C ARG A 496 -0.57 23.58 -0.99
N TRP A 497 -0.50 23.34 -2.29
CA TRP A 497 0.56 23.84 -3.16
C TRP A 497 0.79 25.35 -2.96
N GLY A 498 2.05 25.77 -2.90
CA GLY A 498 2.44 27.17 -2.75
C GLY A 498 2.22 27.76 -1.35
N SER A 499 1.69 27.01 -0.39
CA SER A 499 1.51 27.46 1.00
C SER A 499 2.05 26.44 2.01
N THR A 500 1.31 25.36 2.27
CA THR A 500 1.68 24.31 3.23
C THR A 500 2.31 23.09 2.58
N LEU A 501 2.39 23.03 1.26
CA LEU A 501 3.16 22.04 0.51
C LEU A 501 4.33 22.76 -0.19
N VAL A 502 5.56 22.39 0.16
CA VAL A 502 6.76 23.13 -0.22
C VAL A 502 7.87 22.22 -0.77
N PRO A 503 8.77 22.75 -1.60
CA PRO A 503 10.02 22.06 -1.91
C PRO A 503 10.80 21.71 -0.63
N PRO A 504 11.50 20.56 -0.56
CA PRO A 504 12.22 20.14 0.65
C PRO A 504 13.23 21.17 1.18
N ASP A 505 13.92 21.91 0.31
CA ASP A 505 14.87 22.97 0.67
C ASP A 505 14.20 24.21 1.30
N LYS A 506 12.86 24.29 1.26
CA LYS A 506 12.04 25.34 1.87
C LYS A 506 11.32 24.89 3.14
N LEU A 507 11.55 23.66 3.59
CA LEU A 507 11.04 23.18 4.87
C LEU A 507 11.67 24.00 6.01
N ARG A 508 10.84 24.58 6.89
CA ARG A 508 11.29 25.39 8.03
C ARG A 508 11.18 24.59 9.32
N PHE A 509 11.92 23.49 9.38
CA PHE A 509 11.95 22.65 10.58
C PHE A 509 12.68 23.38 11.72
N PRO A 510 12.15 23.39 12.97
CA PRO A 510 12.80 24.05 14.08
C PRO A 510 14.16 23.42 14.38
N ALA A 511 15.10 24.20 14.89
CA ALA A 511 16.46 23.75 15.24
C ALA A 511 16.45 22.91 16.53
N ILE A 512 15.81 21.73 16.48
CA ILE A 512 15.72 20.80 17.60
C ILE A 512 17.09 20.13 17.82
N PRO A 513 17.68 20.20 19.03
CA PRO A 513 18.98 19.61 19.30
C PRO A 513 19.04 18.12 18.96
N GLY A 514 20.11 17.70 18.25
CA GLY A 514 20.36 16.28 17.96
C GLY A 514 19.46 15.66 16.89
N VAL A 515 18.62 16.44 16.21
CA VAL A 515 17.76 15.98 15.12
C VAL A 515 18.41 16.26 13.77
N VAL A 516 18.56 15.23 12.94
CA VAL A 516 19.01 15.35 11.55
C VAL A 516 17.79 15.32 10.63
N VAL A 517 17.51 16.44 9.97
CA VAL A 517 16.39 16.57 9.04
C VAL A 517 16.81 16.06 7.66
N PRO A 518 16.04 15.14 7.03
CA PRO A 518 16.28 14.76 5.64
C PRO A 518 16.19 15.97 4.71
N THR A 519 17.15 16.09 3.79
CA THR A 519 17.21 17.21 2.84
C THR A 519 16.26 17.03 1.66
N ALA A 520 15.87 15.80 1.34
CA ALA A 520 14.90 15.47 0.29
C ALA A 520 14.31 14.06 0.51
N PRO A 521 13.10 13.78 0.00
CA PRO A 521 12.62 12.43 -0.27
C PRO A 521 13.57 11.67 -1.21
N PRO A 522 13.62 10.32 -1.17
CA PRO A 522 14.36 9.56 -2.16
C PRO A 522 13.80 9.85 -3.57
N PRO A 523 14.66 10.07 -4.58
CA PRO A 523 14.21 10.46 -5.92
C PRO A 523 13.33 9.40 -6.58
N ARG A 524 12.38 9.84 -7.39
CA ARG A 524 11.60 8.99 -8.30
C ARG A 524 11.84 9.46 -9.70
N TYR A 525 11.99 8.52 -10.63
CA TYR A 525 12.30 8.82 -12.02
C TYR A 525 11.18 8.36 -12.92
N GLN A 526 11.03 9.04 -14.04
CA GLN A 526 10.43 8.40 -15.19
C GLN A 526 11.32 7.24 -15.62
N LEU A 527 10.72 6.07 -15.82
CA LEU A 527 11.40 4.88 -16.32
C LEU A 527 10.83 4.54 -17.70
N ASP A 528 11.70 4.48 -18.71
CA ASP A 528 11.38 3.76 -19.93
C ASP A 528 11.70 2.28 -19.72
N LEU A 529 10.62 1.52 -19.51
CA LEU A 529 10.65 0.08 -19.27
C LEU A 529 10.79 -0.72 -20.58
N GLY A 530 10.97 -0.06 -21.72
CA GLY A 530 11.14 -0.66 -23.04
C GLY A 530 9.85 -0.72 -23.86
N ARG A 531 10.02 -0.83 -25.18
CA ARG A 531 8.93 -0.77 -26.18
C ARG A 531 7.82 -1.82 -25.98
N ASP A 532 8.16 -2.96 -25.39
CA ASP A 532 7.24 -4.09 -25.21
C ASP A 532 6.51 -4.04 -23.85
N TYR A 533 6.83 -3.06 -22.98
CA TYR A 533 6.19 -2.94 -21.68
C TYR A 533 4.71 -2.57 -21.79
N ARG A 534 4.37 -1.54 -22.57
CA ARG A 534 2.97 -1.07 -22.69
C ARG A 534 2.06 -2.09 -23.37
N SER A 535 2.58 -2.85 -24.33
CA SER A 535 1.80 -3.79 -25.15
C SER A 535 1.78 -5.21 -24.59
N GLN A 536 2.87 -5.67 -23.98
CA GLN A 536 3.04 -7.06 -23.55
C GLN A 536 3.38 -7.20 -22.05
N GLY A 537 3.66 -6.10 -21.36
CA GLY A 537 4.16 -6.15 -19.99
C GLY A 537 5.56 -6.73 -19.90
N VAL A 538 6.42 -6.56 -20.92
CA VAL A 538 7.80 -7.04 -20.88
C VAL A 538 8.76 -5.88 -20.62
N ILE A 539 9.50 -5.94 -19.52
CA ILE A 539 10.48 -4.92 -19.13
C ILE A 539 11.85 -5.23 -19.77
N THR A 540 12.50 -4.19 -20.28
CA THR A 540 13.93 -4.21 -20.63
C THR A 540 14.76 -3.78 -19.42
N GLU A 541 15.66 -4.65 -18.96
CA GLU A 541 16.50 -4.40 -17.80
C GLU A 541 17.98 -4.19 -18.19
N PRO A 542 18.69 -3.22 -17.60
CA PRO A 542 18.15 -2.16 -16.75
C PRO A 542 17.28 -1.18 -17.58
N PRO A 543 16.24 -0.56 -16.98
CA PRO A 543 15.42 0.41 -17.69
C PRO A 543 16.21 1.68 -18.01
N GLN A 544 15.80 2.40 -19.05
CA GLN A 544 16.36 3.74 -19.27
C GLN A 544 15.73 4.73 -18.28
N VAL A 545 16.57 5.59 -17.71
CA VAL A 545 16.18 6.54 -16.66
C VAL A 545 15.95 7.90 -17.30
N GLY A 546 14.72 8.38 -17.21
CA GLY A 546 14.33 9.73 -17.63
C GLY A 546 14.49 10.76 -16.50
N PRO A 547 13.92 11.97 -16.67
CA PRO A 547 13.99 13.01 -15.66
C PRO A 547 13.38 12.58 -14.32
N PRO A 548 13.88 13.09 -13.18
CA PRO A 548 13.26 12.87 -11.88
C PRO A 548 11.94 13.64 -11.76
N TYR A 549 10.98 13.06 -11.06
CA TYR A 549 9.79 13.77 -10.60
C TYR A 549 10.13 14.72 -9.46
N VAL A 550 9.42 15.85 -9.38
CA VAL A 550 9.62 16.84 -8.32
C VAL A 550 8.69 16.54 -7.15
N LEU A 551 9.28 16.08 -6.04
CA LEU A 551 8.53 15.72 -4.83
C LEU A 551 8.52 16.89 -3.84
N LEU A 552 7.32 17.31 -3.45
CA LEU A 552 7.09 18.32 -2.41
C LEU A 552 6.72 17.65 -1.08
N VAL A 553 7.00 18.34 0.03
CA VAL A 553 6.74 17.87 1.40
C VAL A 553 5.86 18.86 2.18
N PRO A 554 5.10 18.40 3.19
CA PRO A 554 4.35 19.29 4.06
C PRO A 554 5.28 20.24 4.82
N GLN A 555 4.94 21.52 4.88
CA GLN A 555 5.55 22.49 5.76
C GLN A 555 5.19 22.19 7.22
N VAL A 556 5.99 22.66 8.16
CA VAL A 556 5.76 22.47 9.60
C VAL A 556 5.54 23.80 10.33
N ASP A 557 4.94 23.71 11.50
CA ASP A 557 4.83 24.81 12.47
C ASP A 557 6.12 24.99 13.30
N ALA A 558 6.08 25.87 14.30
CA ALA A 558 7.21 26.13 15.20
C ALA A 558 7.60 24.92 16.07
N ASP A 559 6.70 23.95 16.21
CA ASP A 559 6.93 22.70 16.94
C ASP A 559 7.43 21.58 16.03
N GLY A 560 7.58 21.81 14.72
CA GLY A 560 8.01 20.81 13.76
C GLY A 560 6.89 19.84 13.36
N ASN A 561 5.63 20.17 13.68
CA ASN A 561 4.45 19.40 13.33
C ASN A 561 3.84 19.91 12.01
N GLU A 562 3.34 19.00 11.19
CA GLU A 562 2.95 19.31 9.80
C GLU A 562 1.69 20.20 9.69
N LEU A 563 1.68 21.06 8.67
CA LEU A 563 0.60 22.00 8.37
C LEU A 563 -0.21 21.56 7.15
N GLY A 564 -1.50 21.92 7.15
CA GLY A 564 -2.41 21.75 6.00
C GLY A 564 -2.96 20.32 5.81
N ALA A 565 -2.33 19.32 6.41
CA ALA A 565 -2.94 18.01 6.63
C ALA A 565 -3.93 18.05 7.81
N TRP A 566 -4.75 17.02 7.95
CA TRP A 566 -5.66 16.84 9.07
C TRP A 566 -4.87 16.65 10.37
N CYS A 567 -5.11 17.52 11.34
CA CYS A 567 -4.60 17.37 12.69
C CYS A 567 -5.55 16.47 13.47
N GLY A 568 -5.16 15.21 13.67
CA GLY A 568 -5.85 14.33 14.60
C GLY A 568 -5.61 14.73 16.06
N LEU A 569 -5.87 13.84 17.00
CA LEU A 569 -5.77 14.13 18.43
C LEU A 569 -4.32 14.39 18.87
N ALA A 570 -3.37 13.57 18.42
CA ALA A 570 -1.96 13.70 18.78
C ALA A 570 -1.36 15.01 18.26
N GLN A 571 -1.86 15.50 17.13
CA GLN A 571 -1.45 16.79 16.54
C GLN A 571 -2.18 17.99 17.15
N SER A 572 -3.45 17.82 17.53
CA SER A 572 -4.24 18.89 18.15
C SER A 572 -3.83 19.17 19.59
N VAL A 573 -3.32 18.15 20.30
CA VAL A 573 -2.86 18.24 21.69
C VAL A 573 -1.46 17.61 21.81
N PRO A 574 -0.43 18.21 21.18
CA PRO A 574 0.86 17.56 21.00
C PRO A 574 1.66 17.46 22.30
N LEU A 575 2.35 16.33 22.45
CA LEU A 575 3.35 16.10 23.51
C LEU A 575 4.79 16.15 22.98
N GLY A 576 4.95 16.33 21.67
CA GLY A 576 6.23 16.40 20.99
C GLY A 576 6.06 16.72 19.52
N THR A 577 7.16 16.61 18.80
CA THR A 577 7.19 16.61 17.33
C THR A 577 7.01 15.18 16.83
N TYR A 578 6.12 14.99 15.87
CA TYR A 578 5.89 13.71 15.23
C TYR A 578 6.30 13.82 13.76
N THR A 579 7.38 13.15 13.38
CA THR A 579 7.89 13.14 12.00
C THR A 579 7.55 11.84 11.31
N ALA A 580 7.59 11.87 9.97
CA ALA A 580 7.36 10.69 9.13
C ALA A 580 8.64 9.92 8.76
N TRP A 581 9.79 10.39 9.27
CA TRP A 581 11.13 9.92 8.94
C TRP A 581 11.96 9.77 10.21
N ASN A 582 12.89 8.81 10.22
CA ASN A 582 13.78 8.58 11.36
C ASN A 582 15.16 8.09 10.88
N PRO A 583 15.96 8.93 10.21
CA PRO A 583 17.24 8.51 9.64
C PRO A 583 18.22 8.14 10.76
N ARG A 584 18.74 6.90 10.74
CA ARG A 584 19.72 6.45 11.73
C ARG A 584 21.17 6.70 11.33
N ASP A 585 21.50 6.46 10.07
CA ASP A 585 22.88 6.37 9.60
C ASP A 585 23.13 7.37 8.47
N ALA A 586 24.04 8.32 8.72
CA ALA A 586 24.43 9.34 7.74
C ALA A 586 24.97 8.71 6.44
N ALA A 587 25.58 7.52 6.50
CA ALA A 587 26.07 6.80 5.32
C ALA A 587 24.95 6.30 4.40
N LEU A 588 23.70 6.25 4.88
CA LEU A 588 22.54 5.82 4.11
C LEU A 588 21.72 6.99 3.54
N LEU A 589 22.01 8.22 3.97
CA LEU A 589 21.36 9.42 3.43
C LEU A 589 21.55 9.58 1.92
N PRO A 590 22.71 9.25 1.29
CA PRO A 590 22.86 9.26 -0.17
C PRO A 590 21.94 8.28 -0.90
N PHE A 591 21.38 7.30 -0.19
CA PHE A 591 20.39 6.37 -0.72
C PHE A 591 18.94 6.76 -0.38
N GLY A 592 18.72 7.96 0.21
CA GLY A 592 17.41 8.44 0.64
C GLY A 592 16.73 7.55 1.69
N PHE A 593 17.50 6.73 2.43
CA PHE A 593 16.93 5.76 3.36
C PHE A 593 16.44 6.44 4.65
N ILE A 594 15.13 6.40 4.88
CA ILE A 594 14.47 7.03 6.03
C ILE A 594 14.02 6.03 7.11
N SER A 595 14.77 4.93 7.32
CA SER A 595 14.45 3.88 8.32
C SER A 595 13.14 3.11 8.07
N GLY A 596 12.94 2.63 6.84
CA GLY A 596 11.95 1.58 6.58
C GLY A 596 10.51 1.93 6.99
N LEU A 597 10.06 3.14 6.65
CA LEU A 597 8.70 3.66 6.89
C LEU A 597 8.35 4.02 8.34
N ARG A 598 9.36 4.18 9.19
CA ARG A 598 9.17 4.52 10.61
C ARG A 598 9.40 6.01 10.83
N GLY A 599 8.47 6.65 11.53
CA GLY A 599 8.60 8.04 11.96
C GLY A 599 9.38 8.19 13.26
N ALA A 600 9.75 9.42 13.60
CA ALA A 600 10.32 9.76 14.91
C ALA A 600 9.31 10.49 15.79
N PHE A 601 9.31 10.18 17.08
CA PHE A 601 8.69 10.99 18.13
C PHE A 601 9.79 11.71 18.92
N ILE A 602 9.72 13.03 18.97
CA ILE A 602 10.69 13.87 19.67
C ILE A 602 9.95 14.65 20.77
N PRO A 603 10.02 14.22 22.04
CA PRO A 603 9.23 14.82 23.11
C PRO A 603 9.56 16.30 23.28
N PHE A 604 8.57 17.10 23.67
CA PHE A 604 8.83 18.45 24.14
C PHE A 604 9.64 18.42 25.44
N PRO A 605 10.39 19.49 25.77
CA PRO A 605 11.00 19.60 27.09
C PRO A 605 9.95 19.47 28.19
N ALA A 606 10.27 18.81 29.31
CA ALA A 606 9.33 18.70 30.42
C ALA A 606 9.01 20.08 31.06
N THR A 607 10.02 20.95 31.15
CA THR A 607 9.92 22.32 31.71
C THR A 607 10.73 23.32 30.88
N ALA A 608 10.41 24.61 31.02
CA ALA A 608 11.15 25.70 30.37
C ALA A 608 12.66 25.66 30.67
N ALA A 609 13.04 25.38 31.92
CA ALA A 609 14.43 25.26 32.33
C ALA A 609 15.16 24.07 31.65
N ALA A 610 14.46 22.94 31.48
CA ALA A 610 15.00 21.81 30.74
C ALA A 610 15.18 22.14 29.24
N GLY A 611 14.22 22.86 28.64
CA GLY A 611 14.30 23.33 27.27
C GLY A 611 15.47 24.29 27.03
N ALA A 612 15.61 25.29 27.90
CA ALA A 612 16.73 26.24 27.86
C ALA A 612 18.10 25.55 27.98
N ARG A 613 18.23 24.56 28.86
CA ARG A 613 19.47 23.76 29.00
C ARG A 613 19.77 22.95 27.75
N ALA A 614 18.75 22.36 27.13
CA ALA A 614 18.88 21.62 25.88
C ALA A 614 19.09 22.53 24.65
N LYS A 615 18.73 23.82 24.76
CA LYS A 615 18.59 24.78 23.65
C LYS A 615 17.50 24.37 22.67
N ASP A 616 16.42 23.79 23.19
CA ASP A 616 15.23 23.45 22.41
C ASP A 616 14.34 24.70 22.30
N PRO A 617 13.99 25.16 21.08
CA PRO A 617 13.17 26.35 20.90
C PRO A 617 11.67 26.13 21.20
N ARG A 618 11.24 24.87 21.36
CA ARG A 618 9.82 24.52 21.51
C ARG A 618 9.35 24.75 22.95
N ARG A 619 8.09 25.18 23.11
CA ARG A 619 7.46 25.31 24.44
C ARG A 619 7.38 23.95 25.12
N SER A 620 7.72 23.93 26.41
CA SER A 620 7.70 22.74 27.25
C SER A 620 6.29 22.25 27.56
N ILE A 621 6.17 20.99 28.01
CA ILE A 621 4.90 20.39 28.45
C ILE A 621 4.27 21.22 29.57
N ALA A 622 5.06 21.63 30.58
CA ALA A 622 4.57 22.44 31.70
C ALA A 622 4.10 23.84 31.30
N GLU A 623 4.61 24.39 30.18
CA GLU A 623 4.11 25.66 29.63
C GLU A 623 2.82 25.50 28.82
N ARG A 624 2.49 24.28 28.38
CA ARG A 624 1.30 23.98 27.56
C ARG A 624 0.13 23.50 28.39
N TYR A 625 0.38 22.62 29.35
CA TYR A 625 -0.64 21.90 30.08
C TYR A 625 -0.43 22.02 31.59
N VAL A 626 -1.52 22.33 32.30
CA VAL A 626 -1.54 22.33 33.77
C VAL A 626 -1.69 20.88 34.25
N GLY A 627 -0.57 20.16 34.25
CA GLY A 627 -0.53 18.74 34.57
C GLY A 627 -1.39 17.90 33.65
N VAL A 628 -1.71 16.69 34.11
CA VAL A 628 -2.45 15.73 33.30
C VAL A 628 -3.92 16.10 33.13
N ASP A 629 -4.53 16.78 34.11
CA ASP A 629 -5.93 17.17 34.05
C ASP A 629 -6.14 18.27 32.99
N GLY A 630 -5.22 19.24 32.92
CA GLY A 630 -5.22 20.27 31.87
C GLY A 630 -5.02 19.67 30.47
N TYR A 631 -4.12 18.69 30.34
CA TYR A 631 -3.94 17.95 29.08
C TYR A 631 -5.22 17.21 28.66
N MET A 632 -5.82 16.45 29.59
CA MET A 632 -7.02 15.66 29.27
C MET A 632 -8.23 16.54 28.98
N ALA A 633 -8.37 17.71 29.60
CA ALA A 633 -9.43 18.66 29.25
C ALA A 633 -9.32 19.13 27.78
N MET A 634 -8.09 19.36 27.29
CA MET A 634 -7.87 19.68 25.87
C MET A 634 -8.12 18.48 24.95
N VAL A 635 -7.78 17.27 25.39
CA VAL A 635 -8.10 16.03 24.67
C VAL A 635 -9.61 15.86 24.49
N GLU A 636 -10.42 16.06 25.54
CA GLU A 636 -11.87 15.98 25.44
C GLU A 636 -12.42 16.98 24.41
N HIS A 637 -11.94 18.23 24.42
CA HIS A 637 -12.33 19.22 23.43
C HIS A 637 -11.96 18.80 21.99
N ALA A 638 -10.75 18.26 21.81
CA ALA A 638 -10.30 17.75 20.52
C ALA A 638 -11.16 16.55 20.05
N ILE A 639 -11.53 15.63 20.95
CA ILE A 639 -12.42 14.51 20.65
C ILE A 639 -13.78 15.01 20.13
N GLU A 640 -14.39 15.99 20.80
CA GLU A 640 -15.66 16.57 20.34
C GLU A 640 -15.52 17.21 18.96
N ALA A 641 -14.43 17.93 18.71
CA ALA A 641 -14.16 18.54 17.41
C ALA A 641 -13.99 17.50 16.29
N GLN A 642 -13.28 16.39 16.55
CA GLN A 642 -13.09 15.29 15.60
C GLN A 642 -14.41 14.59 15.27
N VAL A 643 -15.27 14.39 16.28
CA VAL A 643 -16.62 13.82 16.08
C VAL A 643 -17.49 14.75 15.24
N ALA A 644 -17.50 16.05 15.56
CA ALA A 644 -18.26 17.05 14.80
C ALA A 644 -17.77 17.16 13.35
N ALA A 645 -16.46 17.01 13.12
CA ALA A 645 -15.86 17.04 11.79
C ALA A 645 -16.03 15.73 11.00
N GLY A 646 -16.56 14.67 11.61
CA GLY A 646 -16.76 13.37 10.96
C GLY A 646 -15.50 12.50 10.82
N PHE A 647 -14.43 12.82 11.57
CA PHE A 647 -13.17 12.07 11.59
C PHE A 647 -13.05 11.14 12.81
N LEU A 648 -14.02 11.13 13.72
CA LEU A 648 -14.11 10.17 14.81
C LEU A 648 -15.58 9.74 14.98
N LEU A 649 -15.81 8.44 15.14
CA LEU A 649 -17.16 7.96 15.45
C LEU A 649 -17.51 8.29 16.91
N PRO A 650 -18.76 8.71 17.20
CA PRO A 650 -19.19 8.98 18.59
C PRO A 650 -18.96 7.80 19.54
N GLN A 651 -19.04 6.57 19.05
CA GLN A 651 -18.82 5.34 19.80
C GLN A 651 -17.35 5.14 20.21
N ASP A 652 -16.41 5.74 19.48
CA ASP A 652 -14.97 5.53 19.67
C ASP A 652 -14.33 6.58 20.60
N ARG A 653 -15.13 7.47 21.22
CA ARG A 653 -14.66 8.55 22.12
C ARG A 653 -13.80 8.05 23.29
N GLU A 654 -14.25 6.99 23.97
CA GLU A 654 -13.53 6.47 25.14
C GLU A 654 -12.21 5.78 24.75
N GLN A 655 -12.19 5.11 23.59
CA GLN A 655 -10.96 4.55 23.04
C GLN A 655 -9.96 5.65 22.70
N ALA A 656 -10.41 6.70 22.03
CA ALA A 656 -9.58 7.88 21.72
C ALA A 656 -9.01 8.52 22.99
N ARG A 657 -9.85 8.71 24.03
CA ARG A 657 -9.43 9.22 25.34
C ARG A 657 -8.38 8.34 25.99
N THR A 658 -8.58 7.02 25.96
CA THR A 658 -7.64 6.03 26.54
C THR A 658 -6.29 6.04 25.81
N THR A 659 -6.31 6.14 24.48
CA THR A 659 -5.09 6.26 23.67
C THR A 659 -4.29 7.50 24.05
N MET A 660 -4.95 8.66 24.16
CA MET A 660 -4.28 9.92 24.52
C MET A 660 -3.76 9.93 25.96
N ARG A 661 -4.51 9.33 26.90
CA ARG A 661 -4.01 9.10 28.28
C ARG A 661 -2.73 8.25 28.27
N THR A 662 -2.74 7.19 27.47
CA THR A 662 -1.58 6.29 27.34
C THR A 662 -0.36 7.03 26.80
N TYR A 663 -0.54 7.91 25.82
CA TYR A 663 0.57 8.75 25.32
C TYR A 663 1.14 9.65 26.41
N TRP A 664 0.29 10.33 27.18
CA TRP A 664 0.75 11.13 28.33
C TRP A 664 1.60 10.32 29.29
N ASP A 665 1.10 9.16 29.74
CA ASP A 665 1.78 8.35 30.74
C ASP A 665 3.14 7.85 30.25
N ARG A 666 3.23 7.49 28.97
CA ARG A 666 4.50 7.09 28.37
C ARG A 666 5.49 8.25 28.26
N VAL A 667 5.03 9.45 27.88
CA VAL A 667 5.86 10.66 27.81
C VAL A 667 6.28 11.13 29.20
N ALA A 668 5.44 10.99 30.21
CA ALA A 668 5.80 11.33 31.60
C ALA A 668 6.89 10.40 32.17
N ARG A 669 6.93 9.13 31.73
CA ARG A 669 7.94 8.14 32.15
C ARG A 669 9.23 8.19 31.32
N LEU A 670 9.23 8.92 30.20
CA LEU A 670 10.34 9.00 29.27
C LEU A 670 11.57 9.67 29.90
N ARG A 671 12.65 8.91 30.07
CA ARG A 671 13.98 9.47 30.37
C ARG A 671 14.71 9.76 29.06
N PHE A 672 14.24 10.74 28.29
CA PHE A 672 14.88 11.09 27.01
C PHE A 672 16.24 11.75 27.23
N HIS A 673 17.29 11.14 26.69
CA HIS A 673 18.64 11.70 26.68
C HIS A 673 18.91 12.22 25.27
N TRP A 674 19.22 13.51 25.15
CA TRP A 674 19.54 14.11 23.86
C TRP A 674 20.77 13.42 23.26
N PRO A 675 20.70 12.95 22.00
CA PRO A 675 21.87 12.32 21.39
C PRO A 675 23.04 13.32 21.38
N PRO A 676 24.28 12.82 21.59
CA PRO A 676 25.46 13.67 21.52
C PRO A 676 25.54 14.35 20.14
N ARG A 677 26.05 15.58 20.09
CA ARG A 677 26.22 16.31 18.82
C ARG A 677 27.05 15.45 17.86
N VAL A 678 26.47 15.10 16.71
CA VAL A 678 27.26 14.61 15.59
C VAL A 678 28.04 15.81 15.04
N PRO A 679 29.38 15.74 14.90
CA PRO A 679 30.20 16.82 14.36
C PRO A 679 29.76 17.31 12.98
#